data_AF-A0A6U5HPN1-F1
#
_entry.id   AF-A0A6U5HPN1-F1
#
_cell.length_a   1.000
_cell.length_b   1.000
_cell.length_c   1.000
_cell.angle_alpha   90.00
_cell.angle_beta   90.00
_cell.angle_gamma   90.00
#
_symmetry.space_group_name_H-M   'P 1'
#
loop_
_entity.id
_entity.type
_entity.pdbx_description
1 polymer ?
#
loop_
_entity_poly.entity_id
_entity_poly.type
_entity_poly.pdbx_seq_one_letter_code
_entity_poly.pdbx_strand_id
1 'polypeptide(L)'
;TVDIGLSTPPTPVEISGQCRKDTPWPALLEKRKSPTHHREIFFKSERTNKMGGCVSGSPFYRRKTRPRLSMKEILARIEQSDAPVACQFGKARVRYAYVTQRGFYPDDLNKPNQDSFVIARNFAGIPNDCMLSVFDGHGKFGHECSTFVRDNLPLNIAKCFRERRRSKGSTLSVSEVQEACSQAHDMCNNQLRKSTIDDSLSGTTTISVLFHSNNITICNVGDSRAIVAQKITENSLHGNMGVPLHISNMRAVALSRDQTPYRKDERERVKKFGARIMSLDQIEGLEPMHENWGEVNLGIEIDEGGDPPRLWSPHGEYPGTAFTRSIGDSIAEEVGVVAEPEVITRELTSVDKIIVLASDGVFEFLTNQSVIDLCAKFSDPLEACRAVVAEAYELWLQYELRTDDITMTCIFVDSVDGIPEDGDHAQTSDDLSVGVRPARRKTVRRKTIDVQALLANCNASTKNTPDKLFPKTNDEIQRIETAIHSSPLFHRLSDSQKVYMYDHMMPVSVESGDWVIRQGLEGEHFYVIDSGCYEVRILSEGATDHNNTGGNVVYVYDSESSATSRSFGELALLHNTKRNASIIARTTGRLWALPSHVFKRLLFVRSLRYQIAAVLRDVELLKPLHFYLIQKLADSMTEVIDTDDDQEIAVQGQKGDTFYVIVDGECGK
;
A
#
# COMPACT_ATOMS: atom_id res chain seq x y z
N THR A 1 -16.09 45.73 -49.85
CA THR A 1 -15.84 45.64 -48.40
C THR A 1 -14.87 44.52 -48.17
N VAL A 2 -13.59 44.87 -48.28
CA VAL A 2 -12.39 44.01 -48.31
C VAL A 2 -11.28 44.78 -47.57
N ASP A 3 -10.43 44.03 -46.86
CA ASP A 3 -9.11 44.33 -46.30
C ASP A 3 -8.90 45.50 -45.33
N ILE A 4 -8.26 45.19 -44.19
CA ILE A 4 -7.14 46.00 -43.68
C ILE A 4 -6.10 45.08 -43.01
N GLY A 5 -4.86 45.12 -43.51
CA GLY A 5 -3.69 44.47 -42.92
C GLY A 5 -2.75 45.44 -42.17
N LEU A 6 -1.87 44.82 -41.39
CA LEU A 6 -0.51 45.21 -40.94
C LEU A 6 -0.27 46.50 -40.13
N SER A 7 0.37 46.36 -38.97
CA SER A 7 1.65 47.07 -38.67
C SER A 7 2.42 46.50 -37.46
N THR A 8 3.73 46.43 -37.62
CA THR A 8 4.83 46.37 -36.61
C THR A 8 5.84 47.47 -36.99
N PRO A 9 6.82 47.91 -36.18
CA PRO A 9 7.05 47.90 -34.71
C PRO A 9 7.36 49.33 -34.16
N PRO A 10 7.89 49.52 -32.93
CA PRO A 10 9.34 49.80 -32.86
C PRO A 10 10.07 49.24 -31.60
N THR A 11 11.38 49.03 -31.75
CA THR A 11 12.42 48.95 -30.70
C THR A 11 13.38 50.15 -30.86
N PRO A 12 14.34 50.44 -29.95
CA PRO A 12 14.41 50.35 -28.49
C PRO A 12 14.88 51.67 -27.82
N VAL A 13 14.81 51.80 -26.49
CA VAL A 13 15.70 52.71 -25.73
C VAL A 13 16.22 51.97 -24.48
N GLU A 14 17.52 51.73 -24.46
CA GLU A 14 18.31 51.38 -23.28
C GLU A 14 18.54 52.62 -22.41
N ILE A 15 18.32 52.55 -21.09
CA ILE A 15 19.20 53.20 -20.11
C ILE A 15 19.39 52.25 -18.90
N SER A 16 20.67 52.11 -18.58
CA SER A 16 21.37 51.28 -17.60
C SER A 16 20.97 51.44 -16.12
N GLY A 17 21.04 50.32 -15.38
CA GLY A 17 21.15 50.29 -13.92
C GLY A 17 21.55 48.90 -13.43
N GLN A 18 22.83 48.72 -13.15
CA GLN A 18 23.47 47.46 -12.72
C GLN A 18 22.85 46.86 -11.45
N CYS A 19 22.49 45.57 -11.48
CA CYS A 19 22.49 44.73 -10.28
C CYS A 19 23.16 43.41 -10.62
N ARG A 20 24.31 43.16 -9.98
CA ARG A 20 25.22 42.06 -10.26
C ARG A 20 24.53 40.70 -10.06
N LYS A 21 24.46 39.92 -11.12
CA LYS A 21 24.52 38.45 -11.07
C LYS A 21 25.92 38.11 -10.56
N ASP A 22 26.02 37.22 -9.56
CA ASP A 22 27.15 36.30 -9.31
C ASP A 22 27.07 35.76 -7.87
N THR A 23 26.41 34.62 -7.66
CA THR A 23 26.95 33.50 -6.86
C THR A 23 26.10 32.23 -7.04
N PRO A 24 26.58 31.21 -7.76
CA PRO A 24 26.03 29.86 -7.72
C PRO A 24 26.52 29.15 -6.43
N TRP A 25 25.61 28.53 -5.70
CA TRP A 25 25.95 27.67 -4.56
C TRP A 25 26.70 26.42 -5.05
N PRO A 26 27.94 26.14 -4.60
CA PRO A 26 28.74 25.07 -5.19
C PRO A 26 28.35 23.68 -4.66
N ALA A 27 28.17 22.77 -5.62
CA ALA A 27 28.29 21.33 -5.43
C ALA A 27 29.69 20.99 -4.90
N LEU A 28 29.77 20.22 -3.81
CA LEU A 28 30.98 19.57 -3.34
C LEU A 28 30.76 18.06 -3.32
N LEU A 29 30.85 17.47 -4.50
CA LEU A 29 31.26 16.08 -4.70
C LEU A 29 32.79 16.05 -4.62
N GLU A 30 33.35 15.51 -3.53
CA GLU A 30 34.76 15.15 -3.51
C GLU A 30 34.97 13.70 -3.08
N LYS A 31 35.57 12.95 -4.00
CA LYS A 31 35.97 11.55 -3.89
C LYS A 31 36.94 11.36 -2.72
N ARG A 32 36.61 10.47 -1.79
CA ARG A 32 37.61 9.68 -1.05
C ARG A 32 37.24 8.21 -1.08
N LYS A 33 38.06 7.43 -1.81
CA LYS A 33 38.06 5.97 -1.76
C LYS A 33 38.86 5.54 -0.53
N SER A 34 38.21 4.87 0.41
CA SER A 34 38.84 3.92 1.33
C SER A 34 37.81 2.85 1.73
N PRO A 35 38.19 1.56 1.81
CA PRO A 35 37.23 0.49 2.02
C PRO A 35 36.97 0.29 3.51
N THR A 36 35.73 0.46 3.98
CA THR A 36 35.35 0.13 5.36
C THR A 36 34.16 -0.84 5.38
N HIS A 37 34.32 -1.88 6.20
CA HIS A 37 33.42 -3.00 6.45
C HIS A 37 32.08 -2.53 7.07
N HIS A 38 31.05 -2.25 6.28
CA HIS A 38 29.69 -1.96 6.80
C HIS A 38 28.59 -2.54 5.90
N ARG A 39 28.57 -3.87 5.71
CA ARG A 39 27.55 -4.57 4.89
C ARG A 39 26.80 -5.69 5.60
N GLU A 40 26.99 -5.90 6.91
CA GLU A 40 26.45 -7.08 7.60
C GLU A 40 25.14 -6.90 8.37
N ILE A 41 24.56 -5.69 8.41
CA ILE A 41 23.40 -5.43 9.29
C ILE A 41 22.07 -5.87 8.66
N PHE A 42 22.00 -6.07 7.35
CA PHE A 42 20.74 -6.45 6.69
C PHE A 42 20.30 -7.90 6.95
N PHE A 43 21.20 -8.83 7.30
CA PHE A 43 20.82 -10.22 7.60
C PHE A 43 21.86 -10.93 8.49
N LYS A 44 21.79 -10.77 9.83
CA LYS A 44 22.42 -11.72 10.76
C LYS A 44 21.36 -12.66 11.36
N SER A 45 21.23 -13.82 10.72
CA SER A 45 20.64 -15.04 11.28
C SER A 45 21.63 -16.17 11.01
N GLU A 46 22.75 -16.17 11.73
CA GLU A 46 23.64 -17.32 11.78
C GLU A 46 23.04 -18.36 12.73
N ARG A 47 22.44 -19.43 12.19
CA ARG A 47 22.31 -20.69 12.91
C ARG A 47 23.46 -21.60 12.49
N THR A 48 24.44 -21.72 13.37
CA THR A 48 25.50 -22.73 13.29
C THR A 48 24.95 -24.10 13.69
N ASN A 49 25.22 -25.10 12.84
CA ASN A 49 24.88 -26.51 13.02
C ASN A 49 25.72 -27.17 14.14
N LYS A 50 25.14 -28.15 14.85
CA LYS A 50 25.82 -29.44 15.13
C LYS A 50 24.89 -30.54 15.66
N MET A 51 25.26 -31.77 15.30
CA MET A 51 24.70 -33.11 15.61
C MET A 51 23.56 -33.53 14.67
N GLY A 52 23.65 -34.55 13.81
CA GLY A 52 24.55 -35.70 13.69
C GLY A 52 23.68 -36.94 13.42
N GLY A 53 23.73 -37.52 12.21
CA GLY A 53 23.04 -38.76 11.89
C GLY A 53 22.70 -38.95 10.39
N CYS A 54 23.47 -39.80 9.71
CA CYS A 54 23.22 -40.28 8.34
C CYS A 54 21.99 -41.18 8.27
N VAL A 55 21.06 -40.94 7.32
CA VAL A 55 20.37 -41.98 6.54
C VAL A 55 20.06 -41.44 5.13
N SER A 56 20.24 -42.31 4.14
CA SER A 56 20.29 -42.15 2.68
C SER A 56 18.99 -41.75 1.95
N GLY A 57 19.14 -40.86 0.95
CA GLY A 57 18.61 -41.02 -0.43
C GLY A 57 17.12 -40.76 -0.75
N SER A 58 16.83 -39.59 -1.36
CA SER A 58 15.96 -39.42 -2.56
C SER A 58 15.94 -37.94 -3.01
N PRO A 59 15.69 -37.62 -4.30
CA PRO A 59 16.03 -36.32 -4.88
C PRO A 59 14.98 -35.26 -4.50
N PHE A 60 15.41 -34.27 -3.73
CA PHE A 60 14.63 -33.05 -3.48
C PHE A 60 14.35 -32.33 -4.79
N TYR A 61 13.08 -32.25 -5.18
CA TYR A 61 12.58 -31.26 -6.12
C TYR A 61 12.96 -29.86 -5.62
N ARG A 62 13.94 -29.23 -6.27
CA ARG A 62 14.19 -27.79 -6.13
C ARG A 62 12.93 -27.04 -6.58
N ARG A 63 12.15 -26.54 -5.63
CA ARG A 63 11.11 -25.53 -5.86
C ARG A 63 11.76 -24.34 -6.58
N LYS A 64 11.33 -24.06 -7.82
CA LYS A 64 11.68 -22.83 -8.54
C LYS A 64 11.13 -21.65 -7.72
N THR A 65 12.04 -20.86 -7.19
CA THR A 65 11.81 -19.67 -6.39
C THR A 65 11.18 -18.56 -7.22
N ARG A 66 10.26 -17.81 -6.61
CA ARG A 66 9.77 -16.50 -7.10
C ARG A 66 10.95 -15.67 -7.65
N PRO A 67 10.77 -14.81 -8.67
CA PRO A 67 11.80 -13.85 -9.03
C PRO A 67 11.97 -12.90 -7.83
N ARG A 68 12.95 -13.19 -6.98
CA ARG A 68 13.35 -12.30 -5.90
C ARG A 68 14.39 -11.36 -6.49
N LEU A 69 14.21 -10.06 -6.27
CA LEU A 69 15.28 -9.10 -6.48
C LEU A 69 16.56 -9.67 -5.83
N SER A 70 17.64 -9.67 -6.59
CA SER A 70 18.96 -9.97 -6.05
C SER A 70 19.30 -8.96 -4.96
N MET A 71 20.19 -9.34 -4.05
CA MET A 71 20.67 -8.41 -3.01
C MET A 71 21.25 -7.12 -3.61
N LYS A 72 21.85 -7.21 -4.81
CA LYS A 72 22.37 -6.05 -5.54
C LYS A 72 21.24 -5.10 -5.98
N GLU A 73 20.12 -5.65 -6.43
CA GLU A 73 18.95 -4.85 -6.84
C GLU A 73 18.21 -4.24 -5.65
N ILE A 74 18.13 -4.96 -4.52
CA ILE A 74 17.58 -4.40 -3.27
C ILE A 74 18.46 -3.24 -2.79
N LEU A 75 19.78 -3.44 -2.72
CA LEU A 75 20.70 -2.39 -2.29
C LEU A 75 20.71 -1.18 -3.25
N ALA A 76 20.46 -1.40 -4.55
CA ALA A 76 20.35 -0.31 -5.53
C ALA A 76 19.06 0.52 -5.40
N ARG A 77 18.08 0.03 -4.62
CA ARG A 77 16.83 0.73 -4.30
C ARG A 77 16.92 1.55 -3.02
N ILE A 78 18.01 1.43 -2.26
CA ILE A 78 18.18 2.13 -0.98
C ILE A 78 19.06 3.35 -1.18
N GLU A 79 18.53 4.51 -0.83
CA GLU A 79 19.26 5.76 -0.62
C GLU A 79 19.24 6.11 0.87
N GLN A 80 20.35 6.61 1.39
CA GLN A 80 20.50 6.90 2.81
C GLN A 80 21.58 7.95 3.04
N SER A 81 21.58 8.58 4.21
CA SER A 81 22.69 9.44 4.62
C SER A 81 24.00 8.64 4.73
N ASP A 82 25.13 9.25 4.35
CA ASP A 82 26.46 8.63 4.48
C ASP A 82 26.84 8.31 5.94
N ALA A 83 26.45 9.19 6.86
CA ALA A 83 26.67 9.08 8.30
C ALA A 83 25.63 9.94 9.06
N PRO A 84 25.42 9.72 10.36
CA PRO A 84 24.64 10.62 11.19
C PRO A 84 25.18 12.05 11.17
N VAL A 85 24.28 13.02 11.05
CA VAL A 85 24.62 14.44 11.07
C VAL A 85 24.33 15.00 12.46
N ALA A 86 25.37 15.38 13.18
CA ALA A 86 25.27 16.09 14.45
C ALA A 86 25.12 17.60 14.23
N CYS A 87 24.14 18.22 14.86
CA CYS A 87 23.95 19.67 14.77
C CYS A 87 23.03 20.24 15.83
N GLN A 88 22.82 21.56 15.75
CA GLN A 88 21.84 22.28 16.55
C GLN A 88 20.61 22.62 15.70
N PHE A 89 19.43 22.24 16.20
CA PHE A 89 18.13 22.65 15.68
C PHE A 89 17.40 23.49 16.73
N GLY A 90 17.23 24.79 16.46
CA GLY A 90 16.79 25.75 17.47
C GLY A 90 17.73 25.69 18.69
N LYS A 91 17.18 25.29 19.84
CA LYS A 91 17.92 25.02 21.09
C LYS A 91 18.29 23.56 21.33
N ALA A 92 17.85 22.63 20.49
CA ALA A 92 18.12 21.21 20.65
C ALA A 92 19.43 20.82 19.95
N ARG A 93 20.30 20.12 20.68
CA ARG A 93 21.42 19.38 20.08
C ARG A 93 20.89 18.03 19.62
N VAL A 94 21.06 17.74 18.35
CA VAL A 94 20.50 16.55 17.71
C VAL A 94 21.53 15.82 16.85
N ARG A 95 21.28 14.54 16.65
CA ARG A 95 21.88 13.73 15.58
C ARG A 95 20.77 13.15 14.74
N TYR A 96 20.83 13.30 13.42
CA TYR A 96 19.80 12.74 12.55
C TYR A 96 20.39 11.98 11.37
N ALA A 97 19.57 11.11 10.79
CA ALA A 97 19.84 10.37 9.58
C ALA A 97 18.54 10.08 8.84
N TYR A 98 18.65 9.64 7.59
CA TYR A 98 17.50 9.22 6.79
C TYR A 98 17.85 7.98 5.98
N VAL A 99 16.82 7.21 5.67
CA VAL A 99 16.86 6.10 4.72
C VAL A 99 15.56 6.16 3.91
N THR A 100 15.68 6.08 2.59
CA THR A 100 14.57 5.84 1.68
C THR A 100 14.86 4.57 0.88
N GLN A 101 13.86 3.71 0.76
CA GLN A 101 13.94 2.49 -0.01
C GLN A 101 12.82 2.49 -1.03
N ARG A 102 13.19 2.50 -2.31
CA ARG A 102 12.26 2.35 -3.41
C ARG A 102 11.54 1.00 -3.30
N GLY A 103 10.23 1.05 -3.41
CA GLY A 103 9.35 -0.09 -3.40
C GLY A 103 9.58 -1.03 -4.57
N PHE A 104 8.88 -2.16 -4.53
CA PHE A 104 8.95 -3.21 -5.52
C PHE A 104 7.55 -3.48 -6.06
N TYR A 105 7.35 -3.13 -7.32
CA TYR A 105 6.11 -3.32 -8.04
C TYR A 105 6.37 -4.34 -9.16
N PRO A 106 5.84 -5.58 -9.06
CA PRO A 106 6.13 -6.62 -10.04
C PRO A 106 5.74 -6.26 -11.48
N ASP A 107 4.66 -5.50 -11.63
CA ASP A 107 4.13 -5.08 -12.94
C ASP A 107 4.89 -3.88 -13.53
N ASP A 108 5.68 -3.17 -12.71
CA ASP A 108 6.56 -2.09 -13.14
C ASP A 108 7.83 -2.07 -12.27
N LEU A 109 8.81 -2.91 -12.65
CA LEU A 109 10.07 -3.04 -11.94
C LEU A 109 10.85 -1.72 -11.86
N ASN A 110 10.61 -0.80 -12.80
CA ASN A 110 11.31 0.47 -12.91
C ASN A 110 10.49 1.65 -12.38
N LYS A 111 9.31 1.39 -11.79
CA LYS A 111 8.49 2.41 -11.15
C LYS A 111 9.38 3.31 -10.28
N PRO A 112 9.36 4.64 -10.50
CA PRO A 112 10.19 5.56 -9.72
C PRO A 112 9.80 5.49 -8.25
N ASN A 113 10.75 5.78 -7.37
CA ASN A 113 10.44 6.06 -5.98
C ASN A 113 9.57 7.33 -5.95
N GLN A 114 8.35 7.21 -5.45
CA GLN A 114 7.42 8.32 -5.35
C GLN A 114 7.54 9.04 -4.02
N ASP A 115 8.19 8.44 -3.01
CA ASP A 115 8.59 9.16 -1.81
C ASP A 115 9.66 10.21 -2.11
N SER A 116 9.61 11.31 -1.37
CA SER A 116 10.71 12.25 -1.28
C SER A 116 10.81 12.86 0.12
N PHE A 117 11.93 13.50 0.43
CA PHE A 117 12.14 14.13 1.73
C PHE A 117 13.00 15.39 1.59
N VAL A 118 12.97 16.27 2.59
CA VAL A 118 13.82 17.47 2.63
C VAL A 118 14.29 17.76 4.05
N ILE A 119 15.51 18.28 4.15
CA ILE A 119 16.09 18.81 5.39
C ILE A 119 16.56 20.23 5.11
N ALA A 120 15.69 21.21 5.36
CA ALA A 120 15.94 22.63 5.11
C ALA A 120 16.51 23.30 6.37
N ARG A 121 17.84 23.41 6.41
CA ARG A 121 18.59 24.07 7.50
C ARG A 121 18.58 25.59 7.37
N ASN A 122 18.79 26.28 8.48
CA ASN A 122 18.69 27.74 8.57
C ASN A 122 17.34 28.25 8.03
N PHE A 123 16.28 27.55 8.42
CA PHE A 123 14.95 27.69 7.86
C PHE A 123 14.44 29.12 8.01
N ALA A 124 13.76 29.62 6.98
CA ALA A 124 13.29 31.00 6.90
C ALA A 124 14.37 32.08 7.13
N GLY A 125 15.65 31.74 6.94
CA GLY A 125 16.79 32.63 7.14
C GLY A 125 17.19 32.80 8.60
N ILE A 126 16.68 31.95 9.51
CA ILE A 126 17.04 31.97 10.93
C ILE A 126 18.12 30.91 11.17
N PRO A 127 19.29 31.29 11.74
CA PRO A 127 20.32 30.34 12.12
C PRO A 127 19.77 29.25 13.04
N ASN A 128 20.16 28.00 12.79
CA ASN A 128 19.74 26.80 13.53
C ASN A 128 18.26 26.41 13.45
N ASP A 129 17.34 27.25 12.98
CA ASP A 129 15.99 26.76 12.65
C ASP A 129 16.10 25.72 11.53
N CYS A 130 15.27 24.68 11.57
CA CYS A 130 15.30 23.60 10.60
C CYS A 130 13.90 23.07 10.32
N MET A 131 13.63 22.70 9.06
CA MET A 131 12.43 21.96 8.68
C MET A 131 12.86 20.63 8.09
N LEU A 132 12.30 19.53 8.62
CA LEU A 132 12.44 18.19 8.06
C LEU A 132 11.07 17.73 7.60
N SER A 133 10.98 17.17 6.40
CA SER A 133 9.71 16.66 5.87
C SER A 133 9.89 15.38 5.07
N VAL A 134 8.87 14.54 5.11
CA VAL A 134 8.67 13.37 4.24
C VAL A 134 7.39 13.59 3.44
N PHE A 135 7.43 13.21 2.16
CA PHE A 135 6.34 13.35 1.19
C PHE A 135 6.15 12.00 0.53
N ASP A 136 4.98 11.40 0.70
CA ASP A 136 4.62 10.13 0.10
C ASP A 136 3.81 10.41 -1.16
N GLY A 137 4.34 10.04 -2.33
CA GLY A 137 3.75 10.39 -3.61
C GLY A 137 2.91 9.24 -4.18
N HIS A 138 1.75 9.55 -4.75
CA HIS A 138 0.87 8.52 -5.31
C HIS A 138 0.29 8.93 -6.67
N GLY A 139 -0.29 7.95 -7.36
CA GLY A 139 -0.80 8.12 -8.73
C GLY A 139 0.30 8.06 -9.80
N LYS A 140 -0.09 8.21 -11.07
CA LYS A 140 0.82 8.07 -12.24
C LYS A 140 2.01 9.03 -12.16
N PHE A 141 1.78 10.24 -11.67
CA PHE A 141 2.77 11.31 -11.59
C PHE A 141 3.18 11.65 -10.14
N GLY A 142 2.91 10.75 -9.17
CA GLY A 142 3.15 11.01 -7.75
C GLY A 142 4.60 11.37 -7.40
N HIS A 143 5.59 10.84 -8.13
CA HIS A 143 7.00 11.20 -7.92
C HIS A 143 7.31 12.64 -8.35
N GLU A 144 6.61 13.15 -9.35
CA GLU A 144 6.70 14.55 -9.78
C GLU A 144 5.97 15.45 -8.78
N CYS A 145 4.79 15.04 -8.29
CA CYS A 145 4.05 15.75 -7.26
C CYS A 145 4.86 15.88 -5.96
N SER A 146 5.39 14.78 -5.42
CA SER A 146 6.19 14.77 -4.19
C SER A 146 7.46 15.62 -4.35
N THR A 147 8.17 15.49 -5.48
CA THR A 147 9.32 16.33 -5.83
C THR A 147 8.97 17.81 -5.92
N PHE A 148 7.86 18.16 -6.56
CA PHE A 148 7.41 19.54 -6.67
C PHE A 148 7.12 20.14 -5.29
N VAL A 149 6.39 19.41 -4.44
CA VAL A 149 6.04 19.86 -3.10
C VAL A 149 7.28 19.96 -2.21
N ARG A 150 8.22 19.00 -2.29
CA ARG A 150 9.52 19.05 -1.62
C ARG A 150 10.28 20.33 -1.92
N ASP A 151 10.27 20.77 -3.18
CA ASP A 151 11.05 21.93 -3.62
C ASP A 151 10.34 23.27 -3.32
N ASN A 152 9.01 23.29 -3.23
CA ASN A 152 8.22 24.54 -3.10
C ASN A 152 7.62 24.78 -1.71
N LEU A 153 7.18 23.74 -1.00
CA LEU A 153 6.50 23.88 0.30
C LEU A 153 7.39 24.55 1.37
N PRO A 154 8.67 24.16 1.56
CA PRO A 154 9.55 24.84 2.50
C PRO A 154 9.73 26.32 2.17
N LEU A 155 9.79 26.67 0.89
CA LEU A 155 9.92 28.06 0.43
C LEU A 155 8.66 28.87 0.73
N ASN A 156 7.48 28.29 0.50
CA ASN A 156 6.20 28.90 0.80
C ASN A 156 6.03 29.14 2.31
N ILE A 157 6.32 28.15 3.15
CA ILE A 157 6.25 28.32 4.61
C ILE A 157 7.24 29.38 5.06
N ALA A 158 8.49 29.32 4.58
CA ALA A 158 9.51 30.30 4.92
C ALA A 158 9.14 31.72 4.50
N LYS A 159 8.44 31.89 3.37
CA LYS A 159 7.89 33.17 2.91
C LYS A 159 6.80 33.67 3.85
N CYS A 160 5.80 32.84 4.16
CA CYS A 160 4.71 33.19 5.07
C CYS A 160 5.22 33.57 6.48
N PHE A 161 6.26 32.91 6.97
CA PHE A 161 6.93 33.23 8.23
C PHE A 161 7.61 34.60 8.17
N ARG A 162 8.38 34.87 7.10
CA ARG A 162 9.09 36.14 6.90
C ARG A 162 8.13 37.32 6.79
N GLU A 163 7.02 37.17 6.08
CA GLU A 163 6.00 38.21 5.91
C GLU A 163 5.31 38.56 7.22
N ARG A 164 4.95 37.56 8.03
CA ARG A 164 4.34 37.78 9.36
C ARG A 164 5.32 38.39 10.36
N ARG A 165 6.59 37.97 10.34
CA ARG A 165 7.63 38.56 11.21
C ARG A 165 7.85 40.05 10.90
N ARG A 166 7.79 40.43 9.62
CA ARG A 166 7.90 41.85 9.21
C ARG A 166 6.73 42.70 9.70
N SER A 167 5.52 42.14 9.75
CA SER A 167 4.31 42.91 10.11
C SER A 167 4.03 42.95 11.61
N LYS A 168 4.47 41.95 12.39
CA LYS A 168 4.02 41.76 13.78
C LYS A 168 5.12 41.50 14.83
N GLY A 169 6.40 41.46 14.45
CA GLY A 169 7.53 41.29 15.38
C GLY A 169 8.38 40.04 15.13
N SER A 170 9.46 39.85 15.89
CA SER A 170 10.46 38.79 15.60
C SER A 170 9.96 37.36 15.86
N THR A 171 9.06 37.18 16.81
CA THR A 171 8.58 35.85 17.25
C THR A 171 7.12 35.68 16.86
N LEU A 172 6.79 34.55 16.22
CA LEU A 172 5.43 34.21 15.82
C LEU A 172 4.72 33.47 16.95
N SER A 173 3.46 33.82 17.21
CA SER A 173 2.57 33.04 18.08
C SER A 173 2.18 31.70 17.43
N VAL A 174 1.66 30.77 18.24
CA VAL A 174 1.19 29.46 17.75
C VAL A 174 0.14 29.59 16.64
N SER A 175 -0.83 30.51 16.81
CA SER A 175 -1.87 30.79 15.80
C SER A 175 -1.25 31.28 14.49
N GLU A 176 -0.26 32.18 14.58
CA GLU A 176 0.38 32.74 13.38
C GLU A 176 1.23 31.71 12.64
N VAL A 177 1.88 30.79 13.38
CA VAL A 177 2.57 29.64 12.79
C VAL A 177 1.57 28.74 12.08
N GLN A 178 0.45 28.40 12.71
CA GLN A 178 -0.62 27.59 12.12
C GLN A 178 -1.17 28.23 10.84
N GLU A 179 -1.57 29.50 10.90
CA GLU A 179 -2.06 30.24 9.73
C GLU A 179 -1.03 30.32 8.60
N ALA A 180 0.25 30.50 8.93
CA ALA A 180 1.33 30.53 7.94
C ALA A 180 1.54 29.18 7.27
N CYS A 181 1.48 28.10 8.05
CA CYS A 181 1.58 26.74 7.53
C CYS A 181 0.38 26.40 6.65
N SER A 182 -0.86 26.66 7.08
CA SER A 182 -2.05 26.43 6.26
C SER A 182 -2.01 27.22 4.95
N GLN A 183 -1.73 28.53 5.02
CA GLN A 183 -1.61 29.37 3.84
C GLN A 183 -0.53 28.85 2.87
N ALA A 184 0.61 28.39 3.38
CA ALA A 184 1.69 27.88 2.55
C ALA A 184 1.36 26.56 1.85
N HIS A 185 0.58 25.68 2.50
CA HIS A 185 0.10 24.45 1.87
C HIS A 185 -0.90 24.74 0.76
N ASP A 186 -1.86 25.65 0.99
CA ASP A 186 -2.79 26.11 -0.05
C ASP A 186 -2.06 26.75 -1.23
N MET A 187 -1.06 27.59 -0.95
CA MET A 187 -0.21 28.17 -1.99
C MET A 187 0.52 27.09 -2.79
N CYS A 188 1.08 26.09 -2.12
CA CYS A 188 1.80 24.99 -2.77
C CYS A 188 0.87 24.14 -3.64
N ASN A 189 -0.34 23.81 -3.15
CA ASN A 189 -1.33 23.08 -3.92
C ASN A 189 -1.74 23.87 -5.17
N ASN A 190 -2.05 25.15 -5.03
CA ASN A 190 -2.38 26.02 -6.17
C ASN A 190 -1.22 26.19 -7.17
N GLN A 191 0.04 26.11 -6.72
CA GLN A 191 1.21 26.13 -7.60
C GLN A 191 1.33 24.81 -8.37
N LEU A 192 1.09 23.66 -7.71
CA LEU A 192 1.08 22.34 -8.36
C LEU A 192 -0.03 22.26 -9.42
N ARG A 193 -1.25 22.71 -9.10
CA ARG A 193 -2.41 22.79 -10.02
C ARG A 193 -2.13 23.56 -11.31
N LYS A 194 -1.24 24.55 -11.25
CA LYS A 194 -0.89 25.43 -12.37
C LYS A 194 0.38 24.99 -13.09
N SER A 195 1.03 23.94 -12.60
CA SER A 195 2.23 23.37 -13.21
C SER A 195 1.87 22.54 -14.45
N THR A 196 2.88 21.95 -15.07
CA THR A 196 2.69 21.01 -16.19
C THR A 196 2.43 19.57 -15.73
N ILE A 197 2.48 19.30 -14.43
CA ILE A 197 2.31 17.97 -13.84
C ILE A 197 0.81 17.66 -13.80
N ASP A 198 0.40 16.50 -14.32
CA ASP A 198 -0.98 16.03 -14.21
C ASP A 198 -1.23 15.47 -12.81
N ASP A 199 -1.87 16.30 -12.01
CA ASP A 199 -2.17 16.09 -10.61
C ASP A 199 -3.67 15.78 -10.41
N SER A 200 -4.36 15.28 -11.44
CA SER A 200 -5.79 14.92 -11.38
C SER A 200 -6.07 13.73 -10.45
N LEU A 201 -5.27 12.68 -10.58
CA LEU A 201 -5.25 11.46 -9.75
C LEU A 201 -3.86 11.18 -9.20
N SER A 202 -3.02 12.21 -9.16
CA SER A 202 -1.69 12.14 -8.58
C SER A 202 -1.55 13.23 -7.55
N GLY A 203 -0.82 12.92 -6.48
CA GLY A 203 -0.64 13.82 -5.37
C GLY A 203 0.44 13.34 -4.44
N THR A 204 0.50 13.97 -3.27
CA THR A 204 1.42 13.58 -2.23
C THR A 204 0.90 13.95 -0.84
N THR A 205 1.19 13.12 0.14
CA THR A 205 1.11 13.46 1.56
C THR A 205 2.21 14.46 1.92
N THR A 206 2.08 15.10 3.08
CA THR A 206 3.16 15.86 3.69
C THR A 206 3.18 15.63 5.20
N ILE A 207 4.33 15.23 5.75
CA ILE A 207 4.56 15.30 7.19
C ILE A 207 5.83 16.10 7.45
N SER A 208 5.71 17.19 8.20
CA SER A 208 6.82 18.10 8.47
C SER A 208 7.02 18.33 9.96
N VAL A 209 8.27 18.39 10.41
CA VAL A 209 8.68 18.86 11.74
C VAL A 209 9.58 20.08 11.58
N LEU A 210 9.11 21.22 12.08
CA LEU A 210 9.80 22.50 12.07
C LEU A 210 10.35 22.79 13.46
N PHE A 211 11.67 22.82 13.59
CA PHE A 211 12.36 23.29 14.77
C PHE A 211 12.52 24.80 14.70
N HIS A 212 11.90 25.51 15.64
CA HIS A 212 12.03 26.95 15.77
C HIS A 212 12.04 27.37 17.24
N SER A 213 13.00 28.21 17.62
CA SER A 213 13.20 28.59 19.03
C SER A 213 13.36 27.36 19.96
N ASN A 214 12.45 27.13 20.91
CA ASN A 214 12.40 25.92 21.75
C ASN A 214 11.25 24.96 21.37
N ASN A 215 10.55 25.26 20.27
CA ASN A 215 9.37 24.54 19.86
C ASN A 215 9.65 23.68 18.64
N ILE A 216 8.86 22.61 18.55
CA ILE A 216 8.62 21.91 17.30
C ILE A 216 7.20 22.20 16.84
N THR A 217 7.04 22.47 15.55
CA THR A 217 5.74 22.53 14.89
C THR A 217 5.63 21.36 13.91
N ILE A 218 4.56 20.59 14.05
CA ILE A 218 4.24 19.47 13.18
C ILE A 218 3.13 19.91 12.24
N CYS A 219 3.31 19.68 10.94
CA CYS A 219 2.30 19.91 9.91
C CYS A 219 2.04 18.59 9.18
N ASN A 220 0.79 18.11 9.21
CA ASN A 220 0.40 16.85 8.57
C ASN A 220 -0.72 17.03 7.54
N VAL A 221 -0.51 16.50 6.33
CA VAL A 221 -1.48 16.30 5.25
C VAL A 221 -1.36 14.84 4.80
N GLY A 222 -2.39 14.03 5.04
CA GLY A 222 -2.42 12.60 4.68
C GLY A 222 -2.09 11.67 5.87
N ASP A 223 -1.54 10.50 5.54
CA ASP A 223 -1.32 9.34 6.40
C ASP A 223 0.15 9.01 6.66
N SER A 224 1.08 9.81 6.14
CA SER A 224 2.45 9.85 6.70
C SER A 224 2.42 10.37 8.15
N ARG A 225 3.40 9.94 8.97
CA ARG A 225 3.30 10.14 10.42
C ARG A 225 4.59 10.61 11.08
N ALA A 226 4.43 11.49 12.07
CA ALA A 226 5.49 11.88 13.00
C ALA A 226 5.20 11.35 14.40
N ILE A 227 6.23 10.82 15.06
CA ILE A 227 6.17 10.30 16.44
C ILE A 227 7.37 10.76 17.27
N VAL A 228 7.22 10.78 18.59
CA VAL A 228 8.31 11.05 19.54
C VAL A 228 8.40 9.96 20.61
N ALA A 229 9.63 9.55 20.94
CA ALA A 229 9.94 8.73 22.09
C ALA A 229 10.16 9.62 23.32
N GLN A 230 9.40 9.37 24.39
CA GLN A 230 9.57 10.02 25.68
C GLN A 230 10.15 9.03 26.70
N LYS A 231 11.23 9.42 27.40
CA LYS A 231 11.77 8.63 28.51
C LYS A 231 10.73 8.55 29.64
N ILE A 232 10.47 7.34 30.14
CA ILE A 232 9.55 7.13 31.26
C ILE A 232 10.26 7.55 32.56
N THR A 233 9.68 8.49 33.32
CA THR A 233 10.17 8.90 34.65
C THR A 233 9.32 8.24 35.74
N GLU A 234 9.90 7.97 36.92
CA GLU A 234 9.21 7.28 38.04
C GLU A 234 7.91 7.98 38.49
N ASN A 235 7.85 9.31 38.35
CA ASN A 235 6.64 10.09 38.64
C ASN A 235 5.49 9.85 37.65
N SER A 236 5.76 9.31 36.46
CA SER A 236 4.73 8.98 35.46
C SER A 236 4.03 7.64 35.71
N LEU A 237 4.56 6.80 36.63
CA LEU A 237 4.00 5.49 36.97
C LEU A 237 2.82 5.56 37.95
N HIS A 238 2.64 6.68 38.67
CA HIS A 238 1.63 6.82 39.73
C HIS A 238 0.18 7.00 39.23
N GLY A 239 -0.03 7.10 37.91
CA GLY A 239 -1.37 7.24 37.30
C GLY A 239 -1.87 6.06 36.46
N ASN A 240 -1.00 5.09 36.15
CA ASN A 240 -1.31 3.99 35.22
C ASN A 240 -0.87 2.64 35.83
N MET A 241 -1.61 2.16 36.84
CA MET A 241 -1.52 0.76 37.26
C MET A 241 -2.03 -0.13 36.12
N GLY A 242 -1.11 -0.67 35.30
CA GLY A 242 -1.46 -1.71 34.33
C GLY A 242 -0.62 -1.79 33.05
N VAL A 243 0.25 -0.82 32.75
CA VAL A 243 1.07 -0.85 31.52
C VAL A 243 2.38 -1.63 31.80
N PRO A 244 2.68 -2.72 31.06
CA PRO A 244 3.93 -3.46 31.23
C PRO A 244 5.15 -2.54 31.04
N LEU A 245 6.23 -2.75 31.81
CA LEU A 245 7.51 -2.11 31.51
C LEU A 245 7.93 -2.48 30.07
N HIS A 246 8.00 -1.48 29.20
CA HIS A 246 8.41 -1.65 27.80
C HIS A 246 9.93 -1.87 27.69
N ILE A 247 10.34 -2.57 26.64
CA ILE A 247 11.74 -3.02 26.41
C ILE A 247 12.74 -1.86 26.43
N SER A 248 12.33 -0.65 26.06
CA SER A 248 13.18 0.52 25.82
C SER A 248 13.18 1.57 26.94
N ASN A 249 12.43 1.41 28.05
CA ASN A 249 12.15 2.50 29.02
C ASN A 249 11.63 3.81 28.36
N MET A 250 11.10 3.72 27.13
CA MET A 250 10.58 4.84 26.36
C MET A 250 9.15 4.55 25.90
N ARG A 251 8.32 5.58 25.89
CA ARG A 251 6.95 5.53 25.39
C ARG A 251 6.86 6.30 24.08
N ALA A 252 6.29 5.67 23.05
CA ALA A 252 5.95 6.36 21.82
C ALA A 252 4.71 7.25 21.99
N VAL A 253 4.81 8.48 21.51
CA VAL A 253 3.72 9.45 21.47
C VAL A 253 3.57 9.96 20.05
N ALA A 254 2.35 9.88 19.51
CA ALA A 254 2.07 10.41 18.18
C ALA A 254 2.15 11.94 18.19
N LEU A 255 2.85 12.52 17.21
CA LEU A 255 2.90 13.96 16.97
C LEU A 255 1.96 14.43 15.85
N SER A 256 1.48 13.48 15.04
CA SER A 256 0.42 13.68 14.05
C SER A 256 -0.63 12.58 14.17
N ARG A 257 -1.77 12.78 13.50
CA ARG A 257 -2.83 11.80 13.36
C ARG A 257 -3.13 11.63 11.88
N ASP A 258 -3.03 10.40 11.39
CA ASP A 258 -3.28 10.08 9.99
C ASP A 258 -4.67 10.55 9.57
N GLN A 259 -4.77 11.16 8.40
CA GLN A 259 -6.02 11.70 7.88
C GLN A 259 -6.58 10.71 6.85
N THR A 260 -7.26 9.70 7.38
CA THR A 260 -7.86 8.59 6.60
C THR A 260 -9.35 8.46 6.92
N PRO A 261 -10.12 7.68 6.13
CA PRO A 261 -11.50 7.36 6.44
C PRO A 261 -11.68 6.52 7.73
N TYR A 262 -10.63 6.09 8.42
CA TYR A 262 -10.79 5.55 9.78
C TYR A 262 -11.14 6.63 10.81
N ARG A 263 -10.74 7.87 10.58
CA ARG A 263 -11.09 9.00 11.44
C ARG A 263 -12.52 9.47 11.19
N LYS A 264 -13.33 9.45 12.25
CA LYS A 264 -14.74 9.82 12.18
C LYS A 264 -14.96 11.25 11.71
N ASP A 265 -14.18 12.20 12.22
CA ASP A 265 -14.25 13.61 11.83
C ASP A 265 -13.94 13.82 10.35
N GLU A 266 -12.93 13.12 9.83
CA GLU A 266 -12.57 13.16 8.41
C GLU A 266 -13.64 12.49 7.53
N ARG A 267 -14.19 11.33 7.93
CA ARG A 267 -15.32 10.69 7.23
C ARG A 267 -16.54 11.61 7.15
N GLU A 268 -16.90 12.23 8.26
CA GLU A 268 -18.05 13.13 8.31
C GLU A 268 -17.83 14.37 7.44
N ARG A 269 -16.58 14.87 7.35
CA ARG A 269 -16.20 15.97 6.47
C ARG A 269 -16.38 15.59 5.00
N VAL A 270 -15.74 14.52 4.53
CA VAL A 270 -15.78 14.12 3.10
C VAL A 270 -17.18 13.66 2.65
N LYS A 271 -17.98 13.04 3.54
CA LYS A 271 -19.39 12.71 3.24
C LYS A 271 -20.23 13.94 2.94
N LYS A 272 -19.95 15.10 3.55
CA LYS A 272 -20.66 16.36 3.22
C LYS A 272 -20.38 16.85 1.80
N PHE A 273 -19.28 16.40 1.20
CA PHE A 273 -18.93 16.64 -0.20
C PHE A 273 -19.43 15.53 -1.14
N GLY A 274 -20.25 14.59 -0.63
CA GLY A 274 -20.85 13.53 -1.44
C GLY A 274 -19.99 12.28 -1.61
N ALA A 275 -18.85 12.17 -0.90
CA ALA A 275 -18.02 10.98 -0.94
C ALA A 275 -18.78 9.73 -0.48
N ARG A 276 -18.71 8.67 -1.28
CA ARG A 276 -19.00 7.31 -0.85
C ARG A 276 -17.76 6.74 -0.17
N ILE A 277 -17.93 6.01 0.92
CA ILE A 277 -16.82 5.42 1.68
C ILE A 277 -17.00 3.91 1.74
N MET A 278 -16.11 3.17 1.08
CA MET A 278 -16.19 1.71 0.94
C MET A 278 -14.79 1.12 0.80
N SER A 279 -14.54 -0.08 1.34
CA SER A 279 -13.33 -0.85 1.00
C SER A 279 -13.47 -1.47 -0.40
N LEU A 280 -12.35 -1.90 -1.00
CA LEU A 280 -12.39 -2.71 -2.22
C LEU A 280 -13.18 -4.01 -2.02
N ASP A 281 -12.98 -4.69 -0.88
CA ASP A 281 -13.72 -5.92 -0.54
C ASP A 281 -15.24 -5.70 -0.55
N GLN A 282 -15.72 -4.53 -0.11
CA GLN A 282 -17.12 -4.16 -0.21
C GLN A 282 -17.54 -3.90 -1.68
N ILE A 283 -16.78 -3.12 -2.44
CA ILE A 283 -17.08 -2.89 -3.87
C ILE A 283 -17.13 -4.19 -4.66
N GLU A 284 -16.25 -5.14 -4.30
CA GLU A 284 -16.16 -6.47 -4.87
C GLU A 284 -17.26 -7.42 -4.38
N GLY A 285 -17.91 -7.10 -3.27
CA GLY A 285 -18.95 -7.94 -2.65
C GLY A 285 -18.39 -9.11 -1.86
N LEU A 286 -17.10 -9.07 -1.54
CA LEU A 286 -16.43 -10.00 -0.63
C LEU A 286 -16.82 -9.71 0.83
N GLU A 287 -17.22 -8.48 1.11
CA GLU A 287 -17.71 -8.04 2.42
C GLU A 287 -19.10 -7.38 2.30
N PRO A 288 -20.01 -7.57 3.30
CA PRO A 288 -21.28 -6.85 3.36
C PRO A 288 -21.10 -5.33 3.45
N MET A 289 -22.08 -4.57 2.94
CA MET A 289 -22.02 -3.11 3.02
C MET A 289 -22.23 -2.66 4.46
N HIS A 290 -21.27 -1.90 4.99
CA HIS A 290 -21.42 -1.20 6.25
C HIS A 290 -20.63 0.10 6.25
N GLU A 291 -21.02 1.02 7.13
CA GLU A 291 -20.32 2.29 7.34
C GLU A 291 -19.60 2.36 8.69
N ASN A 292 -19.68 1.28 9.48
CA ASN A 292 -19.13 1.20 10.83
C ASN A 292 -17.70 0.68 10.81
N TRP A 293 -16.74 1.53 10.44
CA TRP A 293 -15.30 1.21 10.44
C TRP A 293 -14.62 1.41 11.80
N GLY A 294 -15.40 1.73 12.84
CA GLY A 294 -14.88 2.09 14.15
C GLY A 294 -14.06 3.40 14.14
N GLU A 295 -13.35 3.62 15.25
CA GLU A 295 -12.25 4.57 15.35
C GLU A 295 -10.97 3.74 15.55
N VAL A 296 -10.34 3.33 14.46
CA VAL A 296 -9.03 2.68 14.52
C VAL A 296 -8.00 3.73 14.90
N ASN A 297 -7.33 3.54 16.04
CA ASN A 297 -6.26 4.43 16.45
C ASN A 297 -4.96 4.00 15.76
N LEU A 298 -4.84 4.40 14.49
CA LEU A 298 -3.71 4.07 13.63
C LEU A 298 -2.39 4.45 14.34
N GLY A 299 -1.50 3.46 14.43
CA GLY A 299 -0.22 3.58 15.15
C GLY A 299 -0.21 3.07 16.59
N ILE A 300 -1.36 2.78 17.19
CA ILE A 300 -1.44 1.92 18.39
C ILE A 300 -1.84 0.51 17.99
N GLU A 301 -2.84 0.42 17.12
CA GLU A 301 -3.31 -0.80 16.51
C GLU A 301 -2.85 -0.84 15.04
N ILE A 302 -2.48 -2.03 14.57
CA ILE A 302 -2.29 -2.30 13.14
C ILE A 302 -3.66 -2.69 12.61
N ASP A 303 -4.01 -2.18 11.44
CA ASP A 303 -5.23 -2.60 10.77
C ASP A 303 -5.16 -4.11 10.44
N GLU A 304 -5.98 -4.90 11.11
CA GLU A 304 -6.10 -6.35 10.85
C GLU A 304 -7.18 -6.64 9.78
N GLY A 305 -7.96 -5.64 9.37
CA GLY A 305 -9.14 -5.75 8.53
C GLY A 305 -8.92 -5.38 7.07
N GLY A 306 -8.41 -6.32 6.27
CA GLY A 306 -8.51 -6.26 4.81
C GLY A 306 -8.01 -4.95 4.15
N ASP A 307 -8.62 -4.59 3.02
CA ASP A 307 -8.37 -3.30 2.35
C ASP A 307 -9.02 -2.15 3.11
N PRO A 308 -8.33 -1.02 3.35
CA PRO A 308 -8.89 0.09 4.12
C PRO A 308 -10.10 0.73 3.43
N PRO A 309 -10.98 1.41 4.18
CA PRO A 309 -12.05 2.21 3.59
C PRO A 309 -11.47 3.32 2.72
N ARG A 310 -11.99 3.43 1.49
CA ARG A 310 -11.56 4.39 0.47
C ARG A 310 -12.65 5.39 0.12
N LEU A 311 -12.24 6.55 -0.38
CA LEU A 311 -13.14 7.58 -0.91
C LEU A 311 -13.46 7.34 -2.38
N TRP A 312 -14.74 7.36 -2.68
CA TRP A 312 -15.28 7.16 -4.01
C TRP A 312 -16.29 8.26 -4.36
N SER A 313 -16.37 8.55 -5.65
CA SER A 313 -17.29 9.50 -6.24
C SER A 313 -18.71 8.97 -6.10
N PRO A 314 -19.70 9.86 -5.87
CA PRO A 314 -21.09 9.46 -5.92
C PRO A 314 -21.51 8.91 -7.30
N HIS A 315 -20.73 9.17 -8.35
CA HIS A 315 -21.04 8.80 -9.74
C HIS A 315 -20.17 7.66 -10.30
N GLY A 316 -19.20 7.14 -9.57
CA GLY A 316 -18.34 6.06 -10.07
C GLY A 316 -17.26 5.59 -9.10
N GLU A 317 -16.50 4.58 -9.54
CA GLU A 317 -15.41 3.96 -8.76
C GLU A 317 -14.09 4.74 -8.96
N TYR A 318 -14.09 6.03 -8.61
CA TYR A 318 -12.92 6.92 -8.56
C TYR A 318 -13.08 7.95 -7.44
N PRO A 319 -12.03 8.53 -6.86
CA PRO A 319 -10.62 8.26 -7.13
C PRO A 319 -10.09 6.99 -6.44
N GLY A 320 -10.75 6.48 -5.39
CA GLY A 320 -10.34 5.26 -4.69
C GLY A 320 -9.22 5.48 -3.65
N THR A 321 -9.11 6.69 -3.08
CA THR A 321 -8.04 7.06 -2.17
C THR A 321 -8.30 6.57 -0.74
N ALA A 322 -7.26 6.09 -0.05
CA ALA A 322 -7.35 5.65 1.36
C ALA A 322 -7.04 6.79 2.37
N PHE A 323 -6.71 7.98 1.87
CA PHE A 323 -6.52 9.22 2.64
C PHE A 323 -7.65 10.22 2.35
N THR A 324 -7.81 11.18 3.26
CA THR A 324 -8.81 12.27 3.20
C THR A 324 -8.18 13.65 2.99
N ARG A 325 -6.85 13.74 2.96
CA ARG A 325 -6.07 14.96 2.69
C ARG A 325 -4.84 14.64 1.85
N SER A 326 -4.49 15.54 0.94
CA SER A 326 -3.37 15.41 0.01
C SER A 326 -3.06 16.79 -0.60
N ILE A 327 -1.79 17.05 -0.94
CA ILE A 327 -1.46 18.11 -1.92
C ILE A 327 -1.40 17.44 -3.27
N GLY A 328 -2.32 17.77 -4.18
CA GLY A 328 -2.56 16.87 -5.28
C GLY A 328 -4.03 16.56 -5.48
N ASP A 329 -4.29 15.60 -6.36
CA ASP A 329 -5.57 14.94 -6.53
C ASP A 329 -6.78 15.86 -6.77
N SER A 330 -6.78 16.72 -7.80
CA SER A 330 -7.92 17.63 -8.05
C SER A 330 -9.25 16.90 -8.23
N ILE A 331 -9.26 15.67 -8.74
CA ILE A 331 -10.49 14.88 -8.81
C ILE A 331 -10.94 14.44 -7.42
N ALA A 332 -10.00 14.14 -6.51
CA ALA A 332 -10.35 13.78 -5.15
C ALA A 332 -10.81 15.01 -4.33
N GLU A 333 -10.38 16.21 -4.69
CA GLU A 333 -10.87 17.45 -4.08
C GLU A 333 -12.39 17.63 -4.26
N GLU A 334 -12.95 17.15 -5.39
CA GLU A 334 -14.39 17.16 -5.65
C GLU A 334 -15.20 16.34 -4.63
N VAL A 335 -14.56 15.34 -4.01
CA VAL A 335 -15.15 14.48 -2.96
C VAL A 335 -14.64 14.82 -1.56
N GLY A 336 -14.03 15.99 -1.38
CA GLY A 336 -13.68 16.55 -0.08
C GLY A 336 -12.24 16.28 0.39
N VAL A 337 -11.35 15.76 -0.46
CA VAL A 337 -9.91 15.78 -0.17
C VAL A 337 -9.42 17.23 -0.14
N VAL A 338 -8.56 17.57 0.83
CA VAL A 338 -8.03 18.95 0.96
C VAL A 338 -6.54 18.95 1.24
N ALA A 339 -5.87 20.02 0.84
CA ALA A 339 -4.46 20.27 1.11
C ALA A 339 -4.19 20.93 2.48
N GLU A 340 -5.25 21.27 3.23
CA GLU A 340 -5.12 21.98 4.51
C GLU A 340 -4.48 21.08 5.59
N PRO A 341 -3.34 21.50 6.18
CA PRO A 341 -2.64 20.70 7.18
C PRO A 341 -3.31 20.77 8.55
N GLU A 342 -3.20 19.68 9.31
CA GLU A 342 -3.30 19.77 10.77
C GLU A 342 -1.95 20.24 11.33
N VAL A 343 -1.97 21.30 12.13
CA VAL A 343 -0.77 21.93 12.67
C VAL A 343 -0.79 21.88 14.19
N ILE A 344 0.27 21.34 14.79
CA ILE A 344 0.45 21.27 16.24
C ILE A 344 1.80 21.88 16.59
N THR A 345 1.83 22.81 17.55
CA THR A 345 3.09 23.36 18.09
C THR A 345 3.23 22.96 19.54
N ARG A 346 4.41 22.44 19.91
CA ARG A 346 4.74 22.10 21.29
C ARG A 346 6.19 22.40 21.60
N GLU A 347 6.48 22.56 22.88
CA GLU A 347 7.85 22.69 23.37
C GLU A 347 8.56 21.33 23.40
N LEU A 348 9.87 21.34 23.11
CA LEU A 348 10.73 20.20 23.36
C LEU A 348 11.16 20.16 24.82
N THR A 349 11.09 18.98 25.41
CA THR A 349 11.43 18.76 26.81
C THR A 349 12.61 17.80 26.91
N SER A 350 13.27 17.77 28.07
CA SER A 350 14.41 16.86 28.32
C SER A 350 14.03 15.37 28.23
N VAL A 351 12.74 15.04 28.34
CA VAL A 351 12.25 13.65 28.21
C VAL A 351 12.08 13.21 26.75
N ASP A 352 11.98 14.13 25.79
CA ASP A 352 11.86 13.79 24.37
C ASP A 352 13.24 13.37 23.84
N LYS A 353 13.39 12.10 23.40
CA LYS A 353 14.69 11.51 23.05
C LYS A 353 14.86 11.15 21.59
N ILE A 354 13.80 10.73 20.92
CA ILE A 354 13.84 10.31 19.51
C ILE A 354 12.61 10.88 18.80
N ILE A 355 12.78 11.53 17.66
CA ILE A 355 11.69 11.96 16.79
C ILE A 355 11.84 11.20 15.47
N VAL A 356 10.75 10.64 14.97
CA VAL A 356 10.69 9.94 13.68
C VAL A 356 9.65 10.61 12.80
N LEU A 357 9.98 10.80 11.53
CA LEU A 357 9.05 11.14 10.45
C LEU A 357 9.16 10.03 9.40
N ALA A 358 8.04 9.44 8.98
CA ALA A 358 8.07 8.44 7.92
C ALA A 358 6.77 8.39 7.09
N SER A 359 6.87 7.84 5.88
CA SER A 359 5.74 7.49 5.02
C SER A 359 4.93 6.33 5.60
N ASP A 360 3.76 6.05 5.02
CA ASP A 360 2.94 4.92 5.43
C ASP A 360 3.65 3.57 5.19
N GLY A 361 4.62 3.53 4.26
CA GLY A 361 5.51 2.41 4.02
C GLY A 361 6.19 1.87 5.29
N VAL A 362 6.37 2.69 6.33
CA VAL A 362 6.77 2.22 7.67
C VAL A 362 5.56 1.81 8.52
N PHE A 363 4.55 2.67 8.59
CA PHE A 363 3.48 2.59 9.57
C PHE A 363 2.33 1.64 9.22
N GLU A 364 2.30 1.12 7.99
CA GLU A 364 1.36 0.10 7.53
C GLU A 364 1.47 -1.17 8.39
N PHE A 365 2.69 -1.59 8.72
CA PHE A 365 2.93 -2.82 9.49
C PHE A 365 3.60 -2.61 10.85
N LEU A 366 4.01 -1.39 11.18
CA LEU A 366 4.68 -1.08 12.44
C LEU A 366 3.88 -0.07 13.26
N THR A 367 3.58 -0.45 14.50
CA THR A 367 3.01 0.49 15.49
C THR A 367 4.04 1.55 15.87
N ASN A 368 3.57 2.69 16.39
CA ASN A 368 4.40 3.76 16.93
C ASN A 368 5.38 3.23 17.98
N GLN A 369 4.91 2.34 18.87
CA GLN A 369 5.76 1.76 19.92
C GLN A 369 6.80 0.80 19.32
N SER A 370 6.43 -0.03 18.33
CA SER A 370 7.37 -0.92 17.65
C SER A 370 8.50 -0.15 16.96
N VAL A 371 8.18 0.98 16.31
CA VAL A 371 9.19 1.86 15.68
C VAL A 371 10.15 2.42 16.74
N ILE A 372 9.62 2.94 17.87
CA ILE A 372 10.47 3.47 18.95
C ILE A 372 11.31 2.37 19.62
N ASP A 373 10.74 1.19 19.87
CA ASP A 373 11.46 0.06 20.45
C ASP A 373 12.57 -0.45 19.54
N LEU A 374 12.41 -0.38 18.22
CA LEU A 374 13.48 -0.66 17.26
C LEU A 374 14.56 0.42 17.29
N CYS A 375 14.17 1.70 17.24
CA CYS A 375 15.11 2.81 17.27
C CYS A 375 15.96 2.82 18.55
N ALA A 376 15.35 2.55 19.71
CA ALA A 376 16.00 2.57 21.02
C ALA A 376 17.10 1.50 21.20
N LYS A 377 17.17 0.50 20.32
CA LYS A 377 18.25 -0.51 20.32
C LYS A 377 19.59 0.05 19.82
N PHE A 378 19.56 1.22 19.17
CA PHE A 378 20.73 1.81 18.54
C PHE A 378 21.05 3.16 19.16
N SER A 379 22.34 3.46 19.32
CA SER A 379 22.81 4.80 19.67
C SER A 379 22.99 5.70 18.45
N ASP A 380 22.95 5.11 17.26
CA ASP A 380 23.21 5.74 15.96
C ASP A 380 21.88 5.86 15.19
N PRO A 381 21.45 7.08 14.80
CA PRO A 381 20.17 7.27 14.12
C PRO A 381 20.12 6.64 12.71
N LEU A 382 21.26 6.46 12.03
CA LEU A 382 21.30 5.82 10.72
C LEU A 382 21.07 4.30 10.86
N GLU A 383 21.66 3.67 11.86
CA GLU A 383 21.38 2.27 12.17
C GLU A 383 19.94 2.06 12.61
N ALA A 384 19.37 2.98 13.39
CA ALA A 384 17.94 2.98 13.72
C ALA A 384 17.06 3.05 12.48
N CYS A 385 17.32 3.99 11.55
CA CYS A 385 16.59 4.09 10.28
C CYS A 385 16.70 2.79 9.47
N ARG A 386 17.91 2.25 9.31
CA ARG A 386 18.14 0.99 8.56
C ARG A 386 17.34 -0.16 9.15
N ALA A 387 17.33 -0.30 10.47
CA ALA A 387 16.62 -1.37 11.15
C ALA A 387 15.10 -1.27 10.96
N VAL A 388 14.53 -0.06 11.08
CA VAL A 388 13.08 0.15 10.90
C VAL A 388 12.68 -0.04 9.43
N VAL A 389 13.41 0.55 8.49
CA VAL A 389 13.12 0.41 7.05
C VAL A 389 13.25 -1.06 6.60
N ALA A 390 14.28 -1.77 7.09
CA ALA A 390 14.44 -3.19 6.79
C ALA A 390 13.29 -4.04 7.35
N GLU A 391 12.90 -3.82 8.61
CA GLU A 391 11.76 -4.53 9.21
C GLU A 391 10.46 -4.25 8.45
N ALA A 392 10.18 -2.98 8.14
CA ALA A 392 9.02 -2.59 7.36
C ALA A 392 9.02 -3.28 5.98
N TYR A 393 10.15 -3.24 5.27
CA TYR A 393 10.31 -3.90 3.97
C TYR A 393 10.10 -5.42 4.04
N GLU A 394 10.61 -6.08 5.08
CA GLU A 394 10.38 -7.51 5.31
C GLU A 394 8.90 -7.82 5.55
N LEU A 395 8.19 -6.98 6.30
CA LEU A 395 6.75 -7.11 6.55
C LEU A 395 5.96 -6.90 5.26
N TRP A 396 6.30 -5.90 4.45
CA TRP A 396 5.75 -5.74 3.10
C TRP A 396 5.94 -6.99 2.25
N LEU A 397 7.16 -7.54 2.17
CA LEU A 397 7.42 -8.78 1.41
C LEU A 397 6.69 -10.02 1.99
N GLN A 398 6.41 -10.02 3.29
CA GLN A 398 5.74 -11.11 3.97
C GLN A 398 4.24 -11.12 3.71
N TYR A 399 3.63 -9.94 3.62
CA TYR A 399 2.19 -9.78 3.63
C TYR A 399 1.62 -9.28 2.32
N GLU A 400 2.40 -8.53 1.57
CA GLU A 400 2.02 -7.95 0.30
C GLU A 400 2.88 -8.48 -0.84
N LEU A 401 2.34 -8.29 -2.04
CA LEU A 401 2.91 -8.76 -3.28
C LEU A 401 3.84 -7.73 -3.93
N ARG A 402 3.53 -6.48 -3.65
CA ARG A 402 4.38 -5.33 -3.88
C ARG A 402 4.87 -4.83 -2.53
N THR A 403 5.97 -4.12 -2.54
CA THR A 403 6.34 -3.29 -1.38
C THR A 403 6.12 -1.85 -1.76
N ASP A 404 5.65 -1.06 -0.81
CA ASP A 404 5.62 0.37 -1.03
C ASP A 404 7.01 1.00 -1.03
N ASP A 405 7.06 2.26 -1.44
CA ASP A 405 8.19 3.13 -1.12
C ASP A 405 8.24 3.34 0.40
N ILE A 406 9.44 3.31 1.00
CA ILE A 406 9.60 3.38 2.45
C ILE A 406 10.63 4.44 2.76
N THR A 407 10.20 5.55 3.36
CA THR A 407 11.08 6.66 3.73
C THR A 407 10.95 6.98 5.19
N MET A 408 12.09 7.08 5.87
CA MET A 408 12.18 7.42 7.28
C MET A 408 13.31 8.42 7.52
N THR A 409 13.01 9.45 8.30
CA THR A 409 13.98 10.32 8.95
C THR A 409 13.93 10.09 10.46
N CYS A 410 15.08 9.85 11.08
CA CYS A 410 15.21 9.67 12.52
C CYS A 410 16.11 10.76 13.13
N ILE A 411 15.65 11.35 14.23
CA ILE A 411 16.32 12.45 14.94
C ILE A 411 16.48 12.03 16.40
N PHE A 412 17.71 11.86 16.85
CA PHE A 412 18.06 11.66 18.25
C PHE A 412 18.27 13.03 18.89
N VAL A 413 17.55 13.30 19.97
CA VAL A 413 17.66 14.54 20.75
C VAL A 413 18.62 14.27 21.91
N ASP A 414 19.84 14.77 21.76
CA ASP A 414 20.90 14.57 22.75
C ASP A 414 20.67 15.47 23.98
N SER A 415 20.40 16.76 23.75
CA SER A 415 20.10 17.73 24.83
C SER A 415 19.29 18.93 24.33
N VAL A 416 18.66 19.67 25.24
CA VAL A 416 17.93 20.92 24.94
C VAL A 416 18.46 22.04 25.81
N ASP A 417 19.01 23.10 25.19
CA ASP A 417 19.66 24.20 25.91
C ASP A 417 18.70 24.91 26.87
N GLY A 418 19.10 25.01 28.14
CA GLY A 418 18.33 25.69 29.20
C GLY A 418 17.40 24.79 30.02
N ILE A 419 17.40 23.47 29.78
CA ILE A 419 16.68 22.48 30.58
C ILE A 419 17.71 21.59 31.31
N PRO A 420 17.75 21.54 32.65
CA PRO A 420 18.65 20.64 33.37
C PRO A 420 18.36 19.16 33.05
N GLU A 421 19.40 18.37 32.85
CA GLU A 421 19.28 16.91 32.82
C GLU A 421 19.07 16.41 34.26
N ASP A 422 18.01 15.65 34.51
CA ASP A 422 17.89 14.88 35.75
C ASP A 422 19.01 13.83 35.76
N GLY A 423 19.79 13.83 36.84
CA GLY A 423 21.10 13.17 36.97
C GLY A 423 21.16 11.74 36.43
N ASP A 424 22.20 11.51 35.63
CA ASP A 424 22.50 10.24 34.98
C ASP A 424 23.09 9.24 35.98
N HIS A 425 22.41 8.10 36.20
CA HIS A 425 23.03 6.91 36.76
C HIS A 425 23.33 5.94 35.61
N ALA A 426 24.58 5.98 35.15
CA ALA A 426 25.14 4.94 34.28
C ALA A 426 25.41 3.66 35.09
N GLN A 427 24.99 2.50 34.57
CA GLN A 427 25.82 1.27 34.49
C GLN A 427 25.15 0.13 33.68
N THR A 428 25.83 -0.20 32.57
CA THR A 428 26.24 -1.52 32.01
C THR A 428 25.40 -2.81 32.13
N SER A 429 25.33 -3.48 30.96
CA SER A 429 25.32 -4.93 30.66
C SER A 429 24.13 -5.79 31.12
N ASP A 430 23.37 -6.38 30.21
CA ASP A 430 23.69 -7.71 29.66
C ASP A 430 22.70 -8.17 28.57
N ASP A 431 23.21 -9.08 27.76
CA ASP A 431 22.59 -9.93 26.74
C ASP A 431 21.08 -10.25 26.96
N LEU A 432 20.22 -9.70 26.10
CA LEU A 432 18.81 -10.11 25.99
C LEU A 432 18.46 -10.36 24.52
N SER A 433 18.80 -11.57 24.07
CA SER A 433 18.16 -12.19 22.91
C SER A 433 16.72 -12.60 23.27
N VAL A 434 15.80 -11.64 23.21
CA VAL A 434 14.36 -11.92 23.35
C VAL A 434 13.67 -11.58 22.04
N GLY A 435 13.21 -12.63 21.35
CA GLY A 435 12.57 -12.54 20.06
C GLY A 435 11.39 -11.58 20.07
N VAL A 436 11.42 -10.63 19.13
CA VAL A 436 10.26 -9.84 18.73
C VAL A 436 9.20 -10.83 18.29
N ARG A 437 8.12 -10.95 19.07
CA ARG A 437 6.94 -11.72 18.66
C ARG A 437 6.20 -10.84 17.65
N PRO A 438 6.01 -11.27 16.39
CA PRO A 438 5.23 -10.51 15.44
C PRO A 438 3.81 -10.36 15.97
N ALA A 439 3.32 -9.12 16.08
CA ALA A 439 1.92 -8.83 16.30
C ALA A 439 1.16 -9.06 14.97
N ARG A 440 1.06 -10.33 14.56
CA ARG A 440 0.05 -10.78 13.60
C ARG A 440 -0.34 -12.21 13.95
N ARG A 441 -1.52 -12.38 14.53
CA ARG A 441 -2.17 -13.68 14.65
C ARG A 441 -2.53 -14.14 13.24
N LYS A 442 -1.85 -15.19 12.76
CA LYS A 442 -2.10 -16.21 11.72
C LYS A 442 -3.05 -15.97 10.50
N THR A 443 -3.74 -14.84 10.32
CA THR A 443 -4.89 -14.73 9.41
C THR A 443 -4.54 -14.08 8.05
N VAL A 444 -3.54 -13.19 7.97
CA VAL A 444 -3.26 -12.45 6.71
C VAL A 444 -2.29 -13.17 5.76
N ARG A 445 -1.57 -14.20 6.23
CA ARG A 445 -0.63 -14.97 5.39
C ARG A 445 -1.29 -15.75 4.23
N ARG A 446 -2.63 -15.75 4.14
CA ARG A 446 -3.42 -16.52 3.16
C ARG A 446 -4.11 -15.69 2.06
N LYS A 447 -4.28 -14.36 2.18
CA LYS A 447 -5.06 -13.58 1.19
C LYS A 447 -4.21 -13.00 0.05
N THR A 448 -3.10 -12.30 0.32
CA THR A 448 -2.38 -11.57 -0.74
C THR A 448 -1.40 -12.43 -1.55
N ILE A 449 -0.72 -13.41 -0.92
CA ILE A 449 0.14 -14.39 -1.62
C ILE A 449 -0.63 -15.17 -2.69
N ASP A 450 -1.95 -15.26 -2.55
CA ASP A 450 -2.78 -15.98 -3.47
C ASP A 450 -3.02 -15.22 -4.79
N VAL A 451 -3.32 -13.91 -4.75
CA VAL A 451 -3.73 -13.13 -5.93
C VAL A 451 -2.63 -13.04 -7.01
N GLN A 452 -1.34 -13.08 -6.66
CA GLN A 452 -0.25 -13.14 -7.66
C GLN A 452 0.11 -14.56 -8.09
N ALA A 453 -0.06 -15.57 -7.22
CA ALA A 453 0.03 -16.96 -7.66
C ALA A 453 -1.13 -17.31 -8.61
N LEU A 454 -2.28 -16.64 -8.43
CA LEU A 454 -3.46 -16.63 -9.28
C LEU A 454 -3.17 -16.03 -10.66
N LEU A 455 -2.65 -14.81 -10.73
CA LEU A 455 -2.28 -14.14 -11.99
C LEU A 455 -1.13 -14.86 -12.72
N ALA A 456 -0.10 -15.30 -11.98
CA ALA A 456 1.04 -16.01 -12.57
C ALA A 456 0.70 -17.44 -13.05
N ASN A 457 -0.21 -18.18 -12.38
CA ASN A 457 -0.64 -19.50 -12.87
C ASN A 457 -1.68 -19.42 -13.99
N CYS A 458 -2.44 -18.32 -14.09
CA CYS A 458 -3.28 -18.06 -15.27
C CYS A 458 -2.41 -17.84 -16.52
N ASN A 459 -1.24 -17.19 -16.37
CA ASN A 459 -0.33 -16.88 -17.49
C ASN A 459 0.73 -17.97 -17.75
N ALA A 460 1.07 -18.81 -16.77
CA ALA A 460 2.08 -19.87 -16.90
C ALA A 460 1.53 -21.23 -17.38
N SER A 461 0.21 -21.39 -17.50
CA SER A 461 -0.43 -22.60 -18.02
C SER A 461 -0.74 -22.51 -19.52
N THR A 462 0.14 -21.90 -20.32
CA THR A 462 0.15 -22.06 -21.78
C THR A 462 1.06 -23.24 -22.15
N LYS A 463 0.63 -24.45 -21.79
CA LYS A 463 0.78 -25.53 -22.77
C LYS A 463 -0.42 -25.36 -23.69
N ASN A 464 -0.19 -25.02 -24.96
CA ASN A 464 -1.19 -24.89 -26.02
C ASN A 464 -2.02 -26.17 -26.18
N THR A 465 -2.98 -26.37 -25.29
CA THR A 465 -4.06 -27.34 -25.41
C THR A 465 -5.35 -26.61 -25.06
N PRO A 466 -6.28 -26.43 -26.02
CA PRO A 466 -7.54 -25.75 -25.74
C PRO A 466 -8.28 -26.45 -24.61
N ASP A 467 -8.85 -25.66 -23.69
CA ASP A 467 -9.64 -26.17 -22.59
C ASP A 467 -10.77 -27.06 -23.14
N LYS A 468 -10.90 -28.26 -22.59
CA LYS A 468 -11.92 -29.21 -23.04
C LYS A 468 -13.30 -28.71 -22.62
N LEU A 469 -14.13 -28.39 -23.61
CA LEU A 469 -15.52 -27.99 -23.38
C LEU A 469 -16.42 -29.22 -23.17
N PHE A 470 -17.44 -29.03 -22.34
CA PHE A 470 -18.46 -30.00 -21.98
C PHE A 470 -19.82 -29.33 -22.19
N PRO A 471 -20.40 -29.40 -23.41
CA PRO A 471 -21.74 -28.87 -23.66
C PRO A 471 -22.76 -29.45 -22.67
N LYS A 472 -23.70 -28.61 -22.22
CA LYS A 472 -24.75 -28.98 -21.27
C LYS A 472 -26.12 -28.93 -21.94
N THR A 473 -27.02 -29.79 -21.50
CA THR A 473 -28.44 -29.65 -21.81
C THR A 473 -29.06 -28.49 -21.01
N ASN A 474 -30.17 -27.92 -21.49
CA ASN A 474 -30.87 -26.85 -20.78
C ASN A 474 -31.28 -27.24 -19.36
N ASP A 475 -31.69 -28.50 -19.16
CA ASP A 475 -32.06 -29.02 -17.85
C ASP A 475 -30.86 -29.11 -16.90
N GLU A 476 -29.67 -29.45 -17.41
CA GLU A 476 -28.42 -29.45 -16.63
C GLU A 476 -28.01 -28.01 -16.27
N ILE A 477 -28.12 -27.07 -17.20
CA ILE A 477 -27.85 -25.64 -16.94
C ILE A 477 -28.77 -25.12 -15.84
N GLN A 478 -30.07 -25.40 -15.91
CA GLN A 478 -31.03 -24.93 -14.91
C GLN A 478 -30.74 -25.51 -13.51
N ARG A 479 -30.31 -26.78 -13.42
CA ARG A 479 -29.90 -27.41 -12.16
C ARG A 479 -28.62 -26.77 -11.60
N ILE A 480 -27.63 -26.52 -12.45
CA ILE A 480 -26.39 -25.82 -12.06
C ILE A 480 -26.72 -24.42 -11.56
N GLU A 481 -27.53 -23.66 -12.31
CA GLU A 481 -27.92 -22.30 -11.97
C GLU A 481 -28.66 -22.24 -10.63
N THR A 482 -29.61 -23.15 -10.41
CA THR A 482 -30.32 -23.27 -9.12
C THR A 482 -29.36 -23.59 -7.97
N ALA A 483 -28.36 -24.44 -8.20
CA ALA A 483 -27.41 -24.89 -7.19
C ALA A 483 -26.38 -23.81 -6.81
N ILE A 484 -26.05 -22.90 -7.73
CA ILE A 484 -25.12 -21.78 -7.49
C ILE A 484 -25.82 -20.47 -7.13
N HIS A 485 -27.15 -20.36 -7.31
CA HIS A 485 -27.93 -19.14 -7.02
C HIS A 485 -27.81 -18.68 -5.56
N SER A 486 -27.58 -19.59 -4.61
CA SER A 486 -27.34 -19.21 -3.21
C SER A 486 -25.94 -18.64 -2.95
N SER A 487 -25.02 -18.71 -3.92
CA SER A 487 -23.64 -18.24 -3.79
C SER A 487 -23.50 -16.80 -4.34
N PRO A 488 -23.14 -15.81 -3.48
CA PRO A 488 -22.93 -14.43 -3.92
C PRO A 488 -21.84 -14.27 -4.99
N LEU A 489 -20.92 -15.23 -5.10
CA LEU A 489 -19.78 -15.23 -6.03
C LEU A 489 -20.22 -15.22 -7.50
N PHE A 490 -21.34 -15.87 -7.82
CA PHE A 490 -21.78 -16.07 -9.20
C PHE A 490 -22.96 -15.17 -9.61
N HIS A 491 -23.52 -14.40 -8.67
CA HIS A 491 -24.69 -13.54 -8.91
C HIS A 491 -24.43 -12.40 -9.91
N ARG A 492 -23.17 -11.98 -10.09
CA ARG A 492 -22.79 -10.84 -10.94
C ARG A 492 -22.12 -11.24 -12.26
N LEU A 493 -22.08 -12.54 -12.58
CA LEU A 493 -21.59 -12.99 -13.89
C LEU A 493 -22.59 -12.58 -14.98
N SER A 494 -22.08 -12.05 -16.10
CA SER A 494 -22.87 -11.83 -17.31
C SER A 494 -23.36 -13.14 -17.91
N ASP A 495 -24.36 -13.10 -18.78
CA ASP A 495 -24.88 -14.30 -19.45
C ASP A 495 -23.78 -15.02 -20.26
N SER A 496 -22.88 -14.27 -20.90
CA SER A 496 -21.73 -14.83 -21.62
C SER A 496 -20.74 -15.53 -20.68
N GLN A 497 -20.48 -14.97 -19.50
CA GLN A 497 -19.61 -15.58 -18.49
C GLN A 497 -20.24 -16.81 -17.86
N LYS A 498 -21.56 -16.81 -17.66
CA LYS A 498 -22.30 -17.99 -17.22
C LYS A 498 -22.21 -19.11 -18.25
N VAL A 499 -22.42 -18.82 -19.53
CA VAL A 499 -22.26 -19.81 -20.62
C VAL A 499 -20.84 -20.38 -20.62
N TYR A 500 -19.83 -19.51 -20.56
CA TYR A 500 -18.42 -19.93 -20.46
C TYR A 500 -18.18 -20.86 -19.26
N MET A 501 -18.72 -20.52 -18.09
CA MET A 501 -18.63 -21.36 -16.90
C MET A 501 -19.28 -22.74 -17.10
N TYR A 502 -20.49 -22.78 -17.66
CA TYR A 502 -21.23 -24.03 -17.88
C TYR A 502 -20.50 -24.98 -18.83
N ASP A 503 -19.92 -24.42 -19.89
CA ASP A 503 -19.17 -25.18 -20.89
C ASP A 503 -17.89 -25.78 -20.32
N HIS A 504 -17.31 -25.20 -19.27
CA HIS A 504 -16.07 -25.69 -18.65
C HIS A 504 -16.32 -26.62 -17.43
N MET A 505 -17.57 -26.83 -17.01
CA MET A 505 -17.89 -27.75 -15.92
C MET A 505 -17.84 -29.20 -16.37
N MET A 506 -16.94 -30.01 -15.82
CA MET A 506 -16.85 -31.44 -16.13
C MET A 506 -17.80 -32.28 -15.23
N PRO A 507 -18.49 -33.29 -15.78
CA PRO A 507 -19.25 -34.23 -14.97
C PRO A 507 -18.31 -35.15 -14.17
N VAL A 508 -18.63 -35.36 -12.89
CA VAL A 508 -17.91 -36.29 -12.00
C VAL A 508 -18.93 -37.23 -11.34
N SER A 509 -18.77 -38.53 -11.54
CA SER A 509 -19.55 -39.56 -10.86
C SER A 509 -18.78 -40.11 -9.67
N VAL A 510 -19.49 -40.36 -8.57
CA VAL A 510 -18.91 -40.89 -7.33
C VAL A 510 -19.75 -42.05 -6.79
N GLU A 511 -19.11 -42.99 -6.11
CA GLU A 511 -19.74 -44.07 -5.36
C GLU A 511 -19.73 -43.77 -3.85
N SER A 512 -20.54 -44.51 -3.09
CA SER A 512 -20.54 -44.39 -1.62
C SER A 512 -19.16 -44.74 -1.04
N GLY A 513 -18.62 -43.85 -0.20
CA GLY A 513 -17.29 -43.96 0.39
C GLY A 513 -16.20 -43.22 -0.39
N ASP A 514 -16.49 -42.70 -1.59
CA ASP A 514 -15.49 -42.00 -2.39
C ASP A 514 -15.10 -40.64 -1.79
N TRP A 515 -13.82 -40.34 -1.90
CA TRP A 515 -13.26 -39.06 -1.46
C TRP A 515 -13.33 -38.04 -2.59
N VAL A 516 -14.17 -37.04 -2.42
CA VAL A 516 -14.27 -35.91 -3.36
C VAL A 516 -13.20 -34.87 -3.04
N ILE A 517 -12.99 -34.61 -1.75
CA ILE A 517 -11.98 -33.67 -1.25
C ILE A 517 -11.29 -34.30 -0.04
N ARG A 518 -9.98 -34.12 0.08
CA ARG A 518 -9.21 -34.46 1.29
C ARG A 518 -8.65 -33.21 1.94
N GLN A 519 -8.90 -33.04 3.23
CA GLN A 519 -8.33 -31.97 4.03
C GLN A 519 -6.80 -31.97 3.91
N GLY A 520 -6.19 -30.80 3.81
CA GLY A 520 -4.73 -30.64 3.71
C GLY A 520 -4.15 -30.79 2.29
N LEU A 521 -4.95 -31.17 1.29
CA LEU A 521 -4.57 -31.16 -0.12
C LEU A 521 -4.86 -29.81 -0.79
N GLU A 522 -4.25 -29.55 -1.94
CA GLU A 522 -4.54 -28.34 -2.74
C GLU A 522 -5.90 -28.46 -3.43
N GLY A 523 -6.54 -27.31 -3.70
CA GLY A 523 -7.82 -27.26 -4.41
C GLY A 523 -7.60 -27.12 -5.91
N GLU A 524 -8.01 -28.11 -6.69
CA GLU A 524 -7.93 -28.06 -8.15
C GLU A 524 -9.27 -27.73 -8.83
N HIS A 525 -10.38 -27.99 -8.13
CA HIS A 525 -11.73 -27.84 -8.68
C HIS A 525 -12.72 -27.29 -7.64
N PHE A 526 -13.69 -26.52 -8.13
CA PHE A 526 -14.93 -26.16 -7.43
C PHE A 526 -16.02 -27.16 -7.82
N TYR A 527 -16.89 -27.55 -6.90
CA TYR A 527 -17.90 -28.57 -7.17
C TYR A 527 -19.32 -28.06 -6.92
N VAL A 528 -20.21 -28.39 -7.84
CA VAL A 528 -21.66 -28.20 -7.71
C VAL A 528 -22.33 -29.56 -7.67
N ILE A 529 -23.28 -29.73 -6.75
CA ILE A 529 -23.97 -31.01 -6.53
C ILE A 529 -25.14 -31.13 -7.51
N ASP A 530 -25.09 -32.13 -8.39
CA ASP A 530 -26.20 -32.52 -9.25
C ASP A 530 -27.09 -33.55 -8.51
N SER A 531 -26.48 -34.59 -7.93
CA SER A 531 -27.17 -35.60 -7.14
C SER A 531 -26.30 -36.27 -6.07
N GLY A 532 -26.93 -36.83 -5.04
CA GLY A 532 -26.29 -37.60 -3.98
C GLY A 532 -26.10 -36.83 -2.67
N CYS A 533 -25.59 -37.52 -1.66
CA CYS A 533 -25.34 -36.98 -0.32
C CYS A 533 -23.84 -37.04 0.01
N TYR A 534 -23.31 -35.96 0.60
CA TYR A 534 -21.87 -35.77 0.82
C TYR A 534 -21.59 -35.24 2.23
N GLU A 535 -20.71 -35.91 2.96
CA GLU A 535 -20.34 -35.52 4.32
C GLU A 535 -19.09 -34.64 4.34
N VAL A 536 -19.16 -33.55 5.10
CA VAL A 536 -18.02 -32.70 5.44
C VAL A 536 -17.40 -33.21 6.72
N ARG A 537 -16.12 -33.58 6.67
CA ARG A 537 -15.37 -34.09 7.81
C ARG A 537 -14.13 -33.26 8.09
N ILE A 538 -13.87 -32.99 9.37
CA ILE A 538 -12.71 -32.19 9.80
C ILE A 538 -11.89 -33.00 10.82
N LEU A 539 -10.60 -33.10 10.54
CA LEU A 539 -9.57 -33.58 11.46
C LEU A 539 -9.00 -32.39 12.25
N SER A 540 -9.03 -32.49 13.58
CA SER A 540 -8.53 -31.44 14.50
C SER A 540 -7.02 -31.21 14.36
N GLU A 541 -6.57 -29.98 14.61
CA GLU A 541 -5.17 -29.58 14.48
C GLU A 541 -4.26 -30.41 15.41
N GLY A 542 -3.26 -31.10 14.84
CA GLY A 542 -2.34 -31.98 15.57
C GLY A 542 -2.81 -33.43 15.74
N ALA A 543 -4.04 -33.77 15.32
CA ALA A 543 -4.51 -35.15 15.30
C ALA A 543 -4.04 -35.90 14.05
N THR A 544 -3.73 -37.18 14.20
CA THR A 544 -3.37 -38.11 13.13
C THR A 544 -4.59 -38.94 12.72
N ASP A 545 -4.90 -38.98 11.42
CA ASP A 545 -6.02 -39.76 10.87
C ASP A 545 -5.67 -41.25 10.76
N HIS A 546 -5.53 -41.90 11.93
CA HIS A 546 -5.11 -43.30 12.00
C HIS A 546 -6.09 -44.27 11.32
N ASN A 547 -7.37 -43.90 11.19
CA ASN A 547 -8.42 -44.75 10.67
C ASN A 547 -8.84 -44.36 9.23
N ASN A 548 -8.18 -43.38 8.61
CA ASN A 548 -8.52 -42.83 7.29
C ASN A 548 -10.02 -42.50 7.18
N THR A 549 -10.57 -41.85 8.21
CA THR A 549 -11.99 -41.46 8.27
C THR A 549 -12.21 -39.98 7.98
N GLY A 550 -11.14 -39.18 7.91
CA GLY A 550 -11.21 -37.74 7.64
C GLY A 550 -11.63 -36.89 8.84
N GLY A 551 -11.71 -37.49 10.04
CA GLY A 551 -12.14 -36.82 11.26
C GLY A 551 -13.66 -36.86 11.50
N ASN A 552 -14.16 -35.89 12.28
CA ASN A 552 -15.56 -35.85 12.68
C ASN A 552 -16.44 -35.23 11.60
N VAL A 553 -17.65 -35.77 11.41
CA VAL A 553 -18.66 -35.17 10.52
C VAL A 553 -19.15 -33.87 11.15
N VAL A 554 -19.00 -32.76 10.42
CA VAL A 554 -19.43 -31.42 10.87
C VAL A 554 -20.62 -30.90 10.07
N TYR A 555 -20.84 -31.42 8.86
CA TYR A 555 -21.92 -31.00 7.99
C TYR A 555 -22.23 -32.08 6.94
N VAL A 556 -23.43 -32.05 6.36
CA VAL A 556 -23.85 -32.97 5.30
C VAL A 556 -24.59 -32.19 4.22
N TYR A 557 -24.12 -32.31 2.98
CA TYR A 557 -24.82 -31.85 1.81
C TYR A 557 -25.77 -32.92 1.30
N ASP A 558 -26.97 -32.52 0.90
CA ASP A 558 -27.98 -33.41 0.35
C ASP A 558 -28.65 -32.76 -0.87
N SER A 559 -28.64 -33.47 -2.00
CA SER A 559 -29.29 -33.02 -3.23
C SER A 559 -30.83 -32.96 -3.13
N GLU A 560 -31.47 -33.48 -2.10
CA GLU A 560 -32.93 -33.37 -1.95
C GLU A 560 -33.34 -32.26 -0.98
N SER A 561 -32.40 -31.69 -0.23
CA SER A 561 -32.67 -30.62 0.73
C SER A 561 -32.63 -29.23 0.08
N SER A 562 -33.68 -28.43 0.30
CA SER A 562 -33.76 -27.04 -0.18
C SER A 562 -33.07 -26.03 0.76
N ALA A 563 -32.58 -26.47 1.92
CA ALA A 563 -32.11 -25.59 2.99
C ALA A 563 -30.58 -25.38 3.03
N THR A 564 -29.83 -25.97 2.09
CA THR A 564 -28.37 -26.02 2.13
C THR A 564 -27.76 -25.52 0.83
N SER A 565 -26.62 -24.82 0.91
CA SER A 565 -25.80 -24.51 -0.28
C SER A 565 -25.51 -25.81 -1.03
N ARG A 566 -25.67 -25.82 -2.36
CA ARG A 566 -25.48 -27.03 -3.19
C ARG A 566 -24.16 -27.05 -3.94
N SER A 567 -23.17 -26.38 -3.36
CA SER A 567 -21.81 -26.31 -3.89
C SER A 567 -20.79 -26.28 -2.77
N PHE A 568 -19.57 -26.70 -3.08
CA PHE A 568 -18.46 -26.72 -2.15
C PHE A 568 -17.10 -26.64 -2.85
N GLY A 569 -16.08 -26.28 -2.07
CA GLY A 569 -14.70 -26.25 -2.52
C GLY A 569 -14.20 -24.88 -2.97
N GLU A 570 -15.03 -23.84 -2.87
CA GLU A 570 -14.76 -22.44 -3.20
C GLU A 570 -13.66 -21.85 -2.32
N LEU A 571 -13.67 -22.12 -1.01
CA LEU A 571 -12.74 -21.49 -0.06
C LEU A 571 -11.27 -21.81 -0.33
N ALA A 572 -10.99 -23.03 -0.81
CA ALA A 572 -9.63 -23.43 -1.15
C ALA A 572 -9.15 -22.77 -2.45
N LEU A 573 -10.07 -22.42 -3.37
CA LEU A 573 -9.74 -21.81 -4.65
C LEU A 573 -9.66 -20.28 -4.56
N LEU A 574 -10.52 -19.66 -3.76
CA LEU A 574 -10.54 -18.23 -3.48
C LEU A 574 -9.35 -17.75 -2.64
N HIS A 575 -8.79 -18.65 -1.82
CA HIS A 575 -7.70 -18.34 -0.91
C HIS A 575 -6.44 -19.17 -1.16
N ASN A 576 -6.45 -20.07 -2.17
CA ASN A 576 -5.35 -20.98 -2.56
C ASN A 576 -4.70 -21.60 -1.33
N THR A 577 -5.61 -22.03 -0.49
CA THR A 577 -5.32 -22.71 0.73
C THR A 577 -5.48 -24.18 0.48
N LYS A 578 -4.78 -24.97 1.30
CA LYS A 578 -5.12 -26.37 1.43
C LYS A 578 -6.58 -26.50 1.89
N ARG A 579 -7.28 -27.50 1.37
CA ARG A 579 -8.65 -27.86 1.73
C ARG A 579 -8.77 -27.92 3.26
N ASN A 580 -9.66 -27.13 3.83
CA ASN A 580 -9.84 -27.04 5.29
C ASN A 580 -10.68 -28.19 5.86
N ALA A 581 -11.38 -28.93 4.99
CA ALA A 581 -12.18 -30.09 5.34
C ALA A 581 -12.09 -31.15 4.23
N SER A 582 -12.43 -32.39 4.58
CA SER A 582 -12.62 -33.49 3.63
C SER A 582 -14.09 -33.58 3.24
N ILE A 583 -14.36 -34.02 2.01
CA ILE A 583 -15.70 -34.31 1.51
C ILE A 583 -15.73 -35.78 1.06
N ILE A 584 -16.64 -36.56 1.62
CA ILE A 584 -16.82 -37.98 1.30
C ILE A 584 -18.25 -38.20 0.83
N ALA A 585 -18.42 -38.92 -0.28
CA ALA A 585 -19.72 -39.32 -0.78
C ALA A 585 -20.35 -40.37 0.16
N ARG A 586 -21.55 -40.09 0.65
CA ARG A 586 -22.33 -41.04 1.46
C ARG A 586 -23.16 -41.98 0.58
N THR A 587 -23.61 -41.49 -0.56
CA THR A 587 -24.34 -42.25 -1.57
C THR A 587 -23.64 -42.14 -2.91
N THR A 588 -23.97 -43.04 -3.85
CA THR A 588 -23.68 -42.79 -5.26
C THR A 588 -24.29 -41.45 -5.68
N GLY A 589 -23.55 -40.67 -6.46
CA GLY A 589 -23.93 -39.30 -6.78
C GLY A 589 -23.20 -38.74 -8.00
N ARG A 590 -23.61 -37.54 -8.41
CA ARG A 590 -23.02 -36.79 -9.51
C ARG A 590 -22.73 -35.35 -9.11
N LEU A 591 -21.57 -34.87 -9.53
CA LEU A 591 -21.08 -33.51 -9.34
C LEU A 591 -20.73 -32.86 -10.68
N TRP A 592 -20.73 -31.53 -10.70
CA TRP A 592 -20.12 -30.73 -11.74
C TRP A 592 -18.86 -30.07 -11.19
N ALA A 593 -17.70 -30.39 -11.74
CA ALA A 593 -16.43 -29.84 -11.31
C ALA A 593 -15.99 -28.72 -12.26
N LEU A 594 -15.76 -27.52 -11.74
CA LEU A 594 -15.21 -26.38 -12.47
C LEU A 594 -13.70 -26.29 -12.17
N PRO A 595 -12.82 -26.34 -13.19
CA PRO A 595 -11.38 -26.20 -13.00
C PRO A 595 -11.02 -24.87 -12.33
N SER A 596 -9.99 -24.90 -11.48
CA SER A 596 -9.57 -23.74 -10.72
C SER A 596 -9.22 -22.53 -11.60
N HIS A 597 -8.49 -22.71 -12.70
CA HIS A 597 -8.10 -21.58 -13.57
C HIS A 597 -9.31 -20.90 -14.22
N VAL A 598 -10.34 -21.65 -14.60
CA VAL A 598 -11.61 -21.14 -15.12
C VAL A 598 -12.38 -20.40 -14.03
N PHE A 599 -12.54 -21.01 -12.85
CA PHE A 599 -13.18 -20.40 -11.68
C PHE A 599 -12.52 -19.06 -11.32
N LYS A 600 -11.18 -19.01 -11.36
CA LYS A 600 -10.37 -17.84 -11.06
C LYS A 600 -10.55 -16.77 -12.15
N ARG A 601 -10.43 -17.13 -13.43
CA ARG A 601 -10.64 -16.21 -14.56
C ARG A 601 -11.99 -15.49 -14.48
N LEU A 602 -13.06 -16.21 -14.16
CA LEU A 602 -14.41 -15.66 -14.04
C LEU A 602 -14.56 -14.61 -12.91
N LEU A 603 -13.74 -14.70 -11.85
CA LEU A 603 -13.84 -13.82 -10.69
C LEU A 603 -12.89 -12.61 -10.74
N PHE A 604 -11.77 -12.67 -11.48
CA PHE A 604 -10.73 -11.62 -11.49
C PHE A 604 -10.80 -10.60 -12.66
N VAL A 605 -11.86 -10.64 -13.48
CA VAL A 605 -12.07 -9.77 -14.67
C VAL A 605 -12.11 -8.25 -14.33
N ARG A 606 -12.35 -7.85 -13.07
CA ARG A 606 -12.41 -6.43 -12.68
C ARG A 606 -11.06 -5.71 -12.76
N SER A 607 -9.94 -6.40 -12.50
CA SER A 607 -8.59 -5.83 -12.65
C SER A 607 -8.27 -5.42 -14.09
N LEU A 608 -8.86 -6.13 -15.05
CA LEU A 608 -8.72 -5.90 -16.49
C LEU A 608 -9.37 -4.59 -16.94
N ARG A 609 -10.52 -4.24 -16.35
CA ARG A 609 -11.28 -3.04 -16.75
C ARG A 609 -10.56 -1.75 -16.36
N TYR A 610 -9.88 -1.75 -15.22
CA TYR A 610 -9.00 -0.64 -14.83
C TYR A 610 -7.81 -0.48 -15.79
N GLN A 611 -7.24 -1.60 -16.25
CA GLN A 611 -6.15 -1.59 -17.25
C GLN A 611 -6.64 -1.07 -18.61
N ILE A 612 -7.80 -1.53 -19.09
CA ILE A 612 -8.43 -1.05 -20.33
C ILE A 612 -8.70 0.46 -20.23
N ALA A 613 -9.29 0.94 -19.13
CA ALA A 613 -9.55 2.36 -18.93
C ALA A 613 -8.26 3.21 -18.91
N ALA A 614 -7.14 2.65 -18.42
CA ALA A 614 -5.84 3.31 -18.49
C ALA A 614 -5.34 3.43 -19.93
N VAL A 615 -5.44 2.37 -20.75
CA VAL A 615 -5.08 2.39 -22.17
C VAL A 615 -5.94 3.39 -22.95
N LEU A 616 -7.25 3.38 -22.72
CA LEU A 616 -8.19 4.31 -23.38
C LEU A 616 -7.88 5.78 -23.09
N ARG A 617 -7.34 6.10 -21.90
CA ARG A 617 -6.95 7.46 -21.54
C ARG A 617 -5.74 7.96 -22.33
N ASP A 618 -4.85 7.06 -22.71
CA ASP A 618 -3.64 7.39 -23.47
C ASP A 618 -3.94 7.57 -24.98
N VAL A 619 -5.14 7.18 -25.45
CA VAL A 619 -5.61 7.41 -26.83
C VAL A 619 -5.93 8.89 -27.03
N GLU A 620 -5.18 9.56 -27.92
CA GLU A 620 -5.28 11.00 -28.18
C GLU A 620 -6.70 11.47 -28.52
N LEU A 621 -7.45 10.67 -29.28
CA LEU A 621 -8.84 10.95 -29.67
C LEU A 621 -9.81 10.98 -28.46
N LEU A 622 -9.49 10.27 -27.38
CA LEU A 622 -10.36 10.09 -26.22
C LEU A 622 -10.01 11.04 -25.06
N LYS A 623 -8.88 11.76 -25.12
CA LYS A 623 -8.45 12.71 -24.08
C LYS A 623 -9.48 13.78 -23.67
N PRO A 624 -10.35 14.29 -24.56
CA PRO A 624 -11.39 15.25 -24.15
C PRO A 624 -12.52 14.64 -23.31
N LEU A 625 -12.62 13.30 -23.24
CA LEU A 625 -13.67 12.65 -22.47
C LEU A 625 -13.36 12.67 -20.97
N HIS A 626 -14.36 13.05 -20.17
CA HIS A 626 -14.27 12.94 -18.73
C HIS A 626 -14.03 11.48 -18.30
N PHE A 627 -13.28 11.25 -17.23
CA PHE A 627 -12.89 9.89 -16.80
C PHE A 627 -14.09 8.95 -16.63
N TYR A 628 -15.23 9.47 -16.17
CA TYR A 628 -16.49 8.72 -16.11
C TYR A 628 -16.92 8.13 -17.45
N LEU A 629 -16.77 8.87 -18.55
CA LEU A 629 -17.10 8.39 -19.90
C LEU A 629 -16.07 7.37 -20.41
N ILE A 630 -14.80 7.50 -20.01
CA ILE A 630 -13.75 6.52 -20.30
C ILE A 630 -14.02 5.21 -19.57
N GLN A 631 -14.44 5.27 -18.31
CA GLN A 631 -14.88 4.09 -17.55
C GLN A 631 -16.10 3.43 -18.19
N LYS A 632 -17.12 4.21 -18.58
CA LYS A 632 -18.26 3.67 -19.33
C LYS A 632 -17.86 3.02 -20.64
N LEU A 633 -16.87 3.58 -21.34
CA LEU A 633 -16.34 3.00 -22.56
C LEU A 633 -15.67 1.65 -22.26
N ALA A 634 -14.79 1.61 -21.25
CA ALA A 634 -14.11 0.38 -20.79
C ALA A 634 -15.12 -0.71 -20.38
N ASP A 635 -16.16 -0.32 -19.63
CA ASP A 635 -17.26 -1.22 -19.23
C ASP A 635 -18.09 -1.75 -20.41
N SER A 636 -18.10 -1.03 -21.54
CA SER A 636 -18.82 -1.42 -22.75
C SER A 636 -17.98 -2.28 -23.71
N MET A 637 -16.67 -2.41 -23.47
CA MET A 637 -15.81 -3.25 -24.28
C MET A 637 -16.07 -4.72 -24.00
N THR A 638 -16.01 -5.55 -25.04
CA THR A 638 -16.14 -7.00 -24.94
C THR A 638 -14.80 -7.66 -25.24
N GLU A 639 -14.47 -8.69 -24.48
CA GLU A 639 -13.26 -9.47 -24.69
C GLU A 639 -13.44 -10.35 -25.93
N VAL A 640 -12.48 -10.27 -26.85
CA VAL A 640 -12.39 -11.13 -28.03
C VAL A 640 -11.13 -11.97 -27.85
N ILE A 641 -11.30 -13.29 -27.81
CA ILE A 641 -10.21 -14.25 -27.68
C ILE A 641 -9.95 -14.83 -29.05
N ASP A 642 -8.86 -14.39 -29.69
CA ASP A 642 -8.36 -15.00 -30.92
C ASP A 642 -7.13 -15.85 -30.58
N THR A 643 -7.19 -17.14 -30.91
CA THR A 643 -6.17 -18.15 -30.56
C THR A 643 -5.28 -18.54 -31.73
N ASP A 644 -5.51 -17.97 -32.91
CA ASP A 644 -4.80 -18.35 -34.14
C ASP A 644 -3.70 -17.31 -34.44
N ASP A 645 -2.45 -17.77 -34.49
CA ASP A 645 -1.23 -16.93 -34.62
C ASP A 645 -1.19 -16.06 -35.91
N ASP A 646 -2.05 -16.34 -36.90
CA ASP A 646 -2.10 -15.67 -38.22
C ASP A 646 -3.45 -14.96 -38.51
N GLN A 647 -4.30 -14.74 -37.51
CA GLN A 647 -5.61 -14.13 -37.73
C GLN A 647 -5.52 -12.61 -37.96
N GLU A 648 -6.09 -12.13 -39.06
CA GLU A 648 -6.17 -10.71 -39.38
C GLU A 648 -7.19 -9.99 -38.49
N ILE A 649 -6.71 -9.20 -37.51
CA ILE A 649 -7.58 -8.42 -36.59
C ILE A 649 -8.11 -7.15 -37.27
N ALA A 650 -7.29 -6.51 -38.12
CA ALA A 650 -7.68 -5.35 -38.90
C ALA A 650 -6.87 -5.29 -40.20
N VAL A 651 -7.56 -5.12 -41.33
CA VAL A 651 -6.93 -5.10 -42.67
C VAL A 651 -6.84 -3.69 -43.23
N GLN A 652 -5.63 -3.29 -43.65
CA GLN A 652 -5.40 -1.98 -44.23
C GLN A 652 -6.28 -1.75 -45.48
N GLY A 653 -6.97 -0.61 -45.52
CA GLY A 653 -7.85 -0.23 -46.63
C GLY A 653 -9.28 -0.76 -46.53
N GLN A 654 -9.59 -1.59 -45.52
CA GLN A 654 -10.97 -1.96 -45.19
C GLN A 654 -11.62 -0.92 -44.27
N LYS A 655 -12.95 -0.86 -44.30
CA LYS A 655 -13.73 0.02 -43.43
C LYS A 655 -13.76 -0.58 -42.01
N GLY A 656 -13.15 0.10 -41.05
CA GLY A 656 -13.22 -0.31 -39.64
C GLY A 656 -14.61 -0.07 -39.03
N ASP A 657 -15.13 -1.06 -38.34
CA ASP A 657 -16.38 -1.01 -37.55
C ASP A 657 -16.17 -1.31 -36.06
N THR A 658 -14.97 -1.78 -35.70
CA THR A 658 -14.63 -2.27 -34.37
C THR A 658 -13.33 -1.62 -33.88
N PHE A 659 -13.30 -1.27 -32.59
CA PHE A 659 -12.14 -0.70 -31.91
C PHE A 659 -11.59 -1.72 -30.91
N TYR A 660 -10.31 -2.02 -31.01
CA TYR A 660 -9.64 -3.05 -30.20
C TYR A 660 -8.64 -2.42 -29.23
N VAL A 661 -8.53 -3.01 -28.04
CA VAL A 661 -7.47 -2.74 -27.05
C VAL A 661 -6.78 -4.06 -26.79
N ILE A 662 -5.46 -4.09 -26.96
CA ILE A 662 -4.66 -5.29 -26.67
C ILE A 662 -4.55 -5.42 -25.16
N VAL A 663 -5.08 -6.51 -24.64
CA VAL A 663 -5.09 -6.84 -23.22
C VAL A 663 -4.01 -7.86 -22.88
N ASP A 664 -3.79 -8.82 -23.78
CA ASP A 664 -2.73 -9.82 -23.71
C ASP A 664 -2.29 -10.21 -25.13
N GLY A 665 -1.05 -10.67 -25.30
CA GLY A 665 -0.46 -11.02 -26.60
C GLY A 665 0.21 -9.87 -27.36
N GLU A 666 0.71 -10.18 -28.56
CA GLU A 666 1.36 -9.23 -29.46
C GLU A 666 0.60 -9.16 -30.79
N CYS A 667 0.36 -7.95 -31.30
CA CYS A 667 -0.19 -7.76 -32.65
C CYS A 667 0.89 -7.14 -33.55
N GLY A 668 1.21 -7.83 -34.65
CA GLY A 668 2.07 -7.31 -35.70
C GLY A 668 1.34 -6.32 -36.62
N LYS A 669 2.10 -5.47 -37.31
CA LYS A 669 1.61 -4.61 -38.40
C LYS A 669 2.09 -5.11 -39.75
#